data_AF-A0A512NNP9-F1
#
_entry.id   AF-A0A512NNP9-F1
#
_cell.length_a   1.000
_cell.length_b   1.000
_cell.length_c   1.000
_cell.angle_alpha   90.00
_cell.angle_beta   90.00
_cell.angle_gamma   90.00
#
_symmetry.space_group_name_H-M   'P 1'
#
loop_
_entity.id
_entity.type
_entity.pdbx_description
1 polymer ?
#
loop_
_entity_poly.entity_id
_entity_poly.type
_entity_poly.pdbx_seq_one_letter_code
_entity_poly.pdbx_strand_id
1 'polypeptide(L)'
;MAERTLDILIKANRQAAGGRFAVAGTEFALQPLMPSIDRPTGPALAAAPVWQLATAQSRLNPWDACHALLADGLGVAGGNVAIAEPDLEQSWLWTTPNRQAMGIAAVCDPAPPNSDVYAVGNTNLWFVDESHSQLEEASSQVAAPNPGTSPRRVVRIAHLDTGYDPNHATKPRFLNTALARNFVDADRPNDATDQPTALLNPMFGHGTGTLSILAGNNIDGESFGAAGNFDIVPIRVANWVVLFKNSAIARALDYVHSLCASEDTRVHVVTMSMGGIASAAWADAVNALYERGVFVVTAAGNNFGNLPTRFIVYPARFNRVIAACGVMADGRPYADLPIRKMAGCYGPSAKDPTSMGAYTPNVPWAKFGCPNTVDMDGGGTSAATPQVAAAAALWIQKNKAALEAYGEDWMRVEATRQALLNNAAPPAASQMGRVGRGVLRSNEALAMAPPAQAALRKTPADSASFPILRVLTGLGLAAAPPERQNMFELEALQISQQSHDVERLLDEYDALGPDAGPAATIKAQRIAEALLDHPTISSALKQRLRQATPRPVKVEAPAKADPDAAPPTDMPPPSNRAVAPELPVPPVRRLWVYARDPLLNTDMNYFDLNEVELCVPWENDLKAGPVGEYLEVVDIDPPGGRAYVPVDLNHPSLLAQSGYRPTEGNPQFHQQMVYAVAMKTIGHFEQALGRVALWAPRFASLNGKRTSRFVRRLRIYPHALREANAYYSPEKCALLFGYFRASGSSVGNLPGGLVFNCLSHDIVAHETTHALLDGLHPRYKVPSGLDMLAFHEAFADIVALFQHFTIPTVLNAAIREARGDMNLSERLAGLAVQFGDAIGAHGALRSAIGRPPKADEYKTTTEPHARGALLVAAVFAAFRRVYERRTRDLVRLATGGTGVLAAGDIPNDLANRLAKEAASVADSILGICIRALDYCPPIDLTFGEYLRALITADRELVPDDADGYRVAFIASFRERGIFPPGVQNLSVDTLTWQRPDVAPDALAAIKAAKSVRWRRNSDRDDVFRDWNQAAARLYIDVLDKPETPDAFFAALGLVRANAPGQPLRQVMIDGKKGKVSRIEIGSVRPAWRVAPNGDILSDIIVEMTQRWKPDDGGGKSFRGGCTIICDLDSGDVRYVIRKRVGNTIRTNEELGFRGALAEAGDHGAGYFDDAKGGEPFAMMHRGL
;
A
#
# COMPACT_ATOMS: atom_id res chain seq x y z
N MET A 1 -9.59 25.43 8.99
CA MET A 1 -10.42 24.20 8.97
C MET A 1 -11.87 24.64 8.87
N ALA A 2 -12.62 24.13 7.89
CA ALA A 2 -14.07 24.34 7.83
C ALA A 2 -14.70 23.72 9.08
N GLU A 3 -15.73 24.37 9.64
CA GLU A 3 -16.56 23.76 10.69
C GLU A 3 -17.19 22.48 10.14
N ARG A 4 -17.11 21.42 10.95
CA ARG A 4 -17.74 20.12 10.63
C ARG A 4 -18.82 19.86 11.68
N THR A 5 -19.89 19.19 11.25
CA THR A 5 -20.87 18.63 12.17
C THR A 5 -20.19 17.57 13.04
N LEU A 6 -20.23 17.77 14.35
CA LEU A 6 -19.75 16.87 15.37
C LEU A 6 -20.97 16.30 16.10
N ASP A 7 -21.17 14.99 15.96
CA ASP A 7 -22.20 14.22 16.66
C ASP A 7 -21.56 13.44 17.82
N ILE A 8 -22.16 13.51 19.01
CA ILE A 8 -21.68 12.87 20.24
C ILE A 8 -22.83 12.13 20.91
N LEU A 9 -22.60 10.89 21.31
CA LEU A 9 -23.51 10.12 22.15
C LEU A 9 -23.15 10.38 23.61
N ILE A 10 -24.10 10.90 24.39
CA ILE A 10 -23.91 11.30 25.78
C ILE A 10 -24.89 10.54 26.66
N LYS A 11 -24.39 9.86 27.69
CA LYS A 11 -25.22 9.30 28.77
C LYS A 11 -25.17 10.26 29.95
N ALA A 12 -26.30 10.92 30.26
CA ALA A 12 -26.38 11.94 31.30
C ALA A 12 -27.69 11.86 32.08
N ASN A 13 -27.77 12.50 33.25
CA ASN A 13 -28.97 12.52 34.07
C ASN A 13 -30.19 13.06 33.29
N ARG A 14 -31.37 12.45 33.50
CA ARG A 14 -32.60 12.75 32.76
C ARG A 14 -33.05 14.22 32.85
N GLN A 15 -32.68 14.95 33.89
CA GLN A 15 -33.00 16.40 34.03
C GLN A 15 -32.38 17.28 32.93
N ALA A 16 -31.35 16.78 32.23
CA ALA A 16 -30.72 17.48 31.11
C ALA A 16 -31.32 17.12 29.73
N ALA A 17 -32.32 16.21 29.67
CA ALA A 17 -32.83 15.69 28.42
C ALA A 17 -33.63 16.70 27.59
N GLY A 18 -33.26 16.83 26.31
CA GLY A 18 -33.98 17.65 25.32
C GLY A 18 -33.70 19.16 25.36
N GLY A 19 -32.73 19.59 26.16
CA GLY A 19 -32.29 20.99 26.24
C GLY A 19 -31.23 21.36 25.20
N ARG A 20 -30.91 22.66 25.13
CA ARG A 20 -29.68 23.15 24.49
C ARG A 20 -28.69 23.55 25.58
N PHE A 21 -27.41 23.29 25.36
CA PHE A 21 -26.37 23.65 26.31
C PHE A 21 -25.09 24.04 25.57
N ALA A 22 -24.20 24.79 26.24
CA ALA A 22 -22.95 25.26 25.66
C ALA A 22 -21.75 24.70 26.42
N VAL A 23 -20.81 24.09 25.70
CA VAL A 23 -19.52 23.62 26.26
C VAL A 23 -18.39 24.20 25.43
N ALA A 24 -17.40 24.79 26.10
CA ALA A 24 -16.28 25.50 25.47
C ALA A 24 -16.71 26.50 24.37
N GLY A 25 -17.86 27.17 24.54
CA GLY A 25 -18.41 28.15 23.59
C GLY A 25 -19.17 27.55 22.39
N THR A 26 -19.42 26.23 22.37
CA THR A 26 -20.17 25.54 21.30
C THR A 26 -21.54 25.09 21.82
N GLU A 27 -22.62 25.48 21.14
CA GLU A 27 -24.00 25.10 21.49
C GLU A 27 -24.37 23.73 20.89
N PHE A 28 -24.85 22.81 21.73
CA PHE A 28 -25.29 21.47 21.33
C PHE A 28 -26.81 21.34 21.48
N ALA A 29 -27.43 20.68 20.50
CA ALA A 29 -28.84 20.28 20.58
C ALA A 29 -28.94 18.80 21.00
N LEU A 30 -29.70 18.53 22.06
CA LEU A 30 -29.89 17.18 22.60
C LEU A 30 -31.15 16.50 22.07
N GLN A 31 -31.03 15.24 21.65
CA GLN A 31 -32.14 14.38 21.27
C GLN A 31 -32.03 13.04 22.01
N PRO A 32 -33.12 12.47 22.55
CA PRO A 32 -33.09 11.11 23.10
C PRO A 32 -32.58 10.09 22.07
N LEU A 33 -31.65 9.22 22.48
CA LEU A 33 -31.07 8.19 21.61
C LEU A 33 -31.82 6.87 21.72
N MET A 34 -32.07 6.39 22.95
CA MET A 34 -32.68 5.09 23.23
C MET A 34 -33.90 5.21 24.18
N PRO A 35 -34.95 5.94 23.77
CA PRO A 35 -36.08 6.26 24.65
C PRO A 35 -36.86 5.06 25.18
N SER A 36 -36.85 3.91 24.50
CA SER A 36 -37.53 2.69 24.95
C SER A 36 -36.74 1.99 26.07
N ILE A 37 -35.43 1.86 25.89
CA ILE A 37 -34.51 1.25 26.84
C ILE A 37 -34.35 2.16 28.07
N ASP A 38 -34.22 3.47 27.85
CA ASP A 38 -34.04 4.48 28.89
C ASP A 38 -35.36 4.84 29.60
N ARG A 39 -36.47 4.14 29.36
CA ARG A 39 -37.75 4.42 30.02
C ARG A 39 -37.71 3.98 31.50
N PRO A 40 -38.06 4.84 32.47
CA PRO A 40 -38.02 4.46 33.87
C PRO A 40 -39.15 3.48 34.21
N THR A 41 -38.82 2.35 34.84
CA THR A 41 -39.79 1.34 35.30
C THR A 41 -39.95 1.32 36.83
N GLY A 42 -39.45 2.33 37.55
CA GLY A 42 -39.62 2.51 39.00
C GLY A 42 -39.00 3.81 39.55
N PRO A 43 -39.25 4.16 40.83
CA PRO A 43 -38.80 5.42 41.42
C PRO A 43 -37.26 5.58 41.46
N ALA A 44 -36.51 4.49 41.69
CA ALA A 44 -35.04 4.52 41.67
C ALA A 44 -34.46 4.68 40.25
N LEU A 45 -35.16 4.19 39.22
CA LEU A 45 -34.81 4.32 37.79
C LEU A 45 -35.22 5.68 37.21
N ALA A 46 -36.01 6.48 37.94
CA ALA A 46 -36.37 7.85 37.55
C ALA A 46 -35.14 8.79 37.53
N ALA A 47 -34.12 8.48 38.34
CA ALA A 47 -32.87 9.23 38.48
C ALA A 47 -31.70 8.68 37.65
N ALA A 48 -31.87 7.56 36.94
CA ALA A 48 -30.79 6.93 36.17
C ALA A 48 -30.36 7.77 34.94
N PRO A 49 -29.07 7.76 34.56
CA PRO A 49 -28.58 8.40 33.34
C PRO A 49 -29.21 7.78 32.07
N VAL A 50 -29.50 8.62 31.08
CA VAL A 50 -30.12 8.26 29.79
C VAL A 50 -29.25 8.71 28.62
N TRP A 51 -29.31 7.99 27.51
CA TRP A 51 -28.53 8.28 26.31
C TRP A 51 -29.20 9.33 25.42
N GLN A 52 -28.37 10.23 24.91
CA GLN A 52 -28.77 11.35 24.06
C GLN A 52 -27.76 11.53 22.92
N LEU A 53 -28.25 11.91 21.74
CA LEU A 53 -27.43 12.40 20.64
C LEU A 53 -27.30 13.92 20.79
N ALA A 54 -26.08 14.41 20.84
CA ALA A 54 -25.74 15.83 20.85
C ALA A 54 -25.06 16.20 19.52
N THR A 55 -25.60 17.18 18.82
CA THR A 55 -25.05 17.67 17.54
C THR A 55 -24.59 19.11 17.66
N ALA A 56 -23.40 19.42 17.16
CA ALA A 56 -22.85 20.78 17.08
C ALA A 56 -21.95 20.99 15.84
N GLN A 57 -21.58 22.25 15.57
CA GLN A 57 -20.51 22.59 14.63
C GLN A 57 -19.21 22.83 15.43
N SER A 58 -18.17 22.05 15.17
CA SER A 58 -16.92 22.15 15.94
C SER A 58 -15.68 21.88 15.10
N ARG A 59 -14.53 22.40 15.58
CA ARG A 59 -13.19 22.15 15.05
C ARG A 59 -12.34 21.28 15.98
N LEU A 60 -12.90 20.85 17.11
CA LEU A 60 -12.20 20.03 18.11
C LEU A 60 -12.04 18.57 17.62
N ASN A 61 -11.04 17.87 18.14
CA ASN A 61 -11.00 16.41 18.05
C ASN A 61 -12.26 15.85 18.74
N PRO A 62 -13.01 14.90 18.13
CA PRO A 62 -14.24 14.36 18.69
C PRO A 62 -14.09 13.79 20.11
N TRP A 63 -12.99 13.09 20.39
CA TRP A 63 -12.72 12.54 21.72
C TRP A 63 -12.32 13.62 22.73
N ASP A 64 -11.59 14.66 22.32
CA ASP A 64 -11.30 15.80 23.20
C ASP A 64 -12.60 16.52 23.63
N ALA A 65 -13.58 16.65 22.71
CA ALA A 65 -14.90 17.20 23.05
C ALA A 65 -15.66 16.30 24.04
N CYS A 66 -15.59 14.97 23.88
CA CYS A 66 -16.19 14.02 24.83
C CYS A 66 -15.56 14.15 26.23
N HIS A 67 -14.23 14.21 26.31
CA HIS A 67 -13.54 14.36 27.60
C HIS A 67 -13.81 15.71 28.26
N ALA A 68 -13.99 16.78 27.48
CA ALA A 68 -14.41 18.08 27.99
C ALA A 68 -15.85 18.04 28.56
N LEU A 69 -16.78 17.36 27.89
CA LEU A 69 -18.16 17.18 28.37
C LEU A 69 -18.22 16.48 29.73
N LEU A 70 -17.38 15.47 29.95
CA LEU A 70 -17.30 14.79 31.25
C LEU A 70 -16.73 15.71 32.34
N ALA A 71 -15.76 16.57 32.00
CA ALA A 71 -15.10 17.45 32.97
C ALA A 71 -15.95 18.67 33.34
N ASP A 72 -16.56 19.32 32.35
CA ASP A 72 -17.26 20.60 32.49
C ASP A 72 -18.77 20.41 32.77
N GLY A 73 -19.30 19.21 32.51
CA GLY A 73 -20.73 18.92 32.58
C GLY A 73 -21.54 19.66 31.52
N LEU A 74 -22.87 19.55 31.61
CA LEU A 74 -23.78 20.18 30.64
C LEU A 74 -24.12 21.65 30.98
N GLY A 75 -23.40 22.29 31.90
CA GLY A 75 -23.64 23.70 32.29
C GLY A 75 -24.97 23.97 33.02
N VAL A 76 -25.71 22.93 33.42
CA VAL A 76 -26.97 23.00 34.18
C VAL A 76 -26.82 22.24 35.49
N ALA A 77 -27.33 22.79 36.60
CA ALA A 77 -27.30 22.12 37.91
C ALA A 77 -27.96 20.73 37.81
N GLY A 78 -27.20 19.66 38.11
CA GLY A 78 -27.65 18.27 38.01
C GLY A 78 -27.37 17.57 36.67
N GLY A 79 -26.82 18.27 35.68
CA GLY A 79 -26.44 17.76 34.36
C GLY A 79 -25.11 17.00 34.31
N ASN A 80 -24.90 16.07 35.24
CA ASN A 80 -23.70 15.23 35.26
C ASN A 80 -23.73 14.24 34.09
N VAL A 81 -22.61 14.15 33.38
CA VAL A 81 -22.36 13.20 32.29
C VAL A 81 -21.71 11.97 32.89
N ALA A 82 -22.28 10.79 32.64
CA ALA A 82 -21.73 9.51 33.10
C ALA A 82 -20.73 8.93 32.09
N ILE A 83 -20.99 9.11 30.79
CA ILE A 83 -20.10 8.74 29.69
C ILE A 83 -20.45 9.55 28.44
N ALA A 84 -19.47 9.87 27.62
CA ALA A 84 -19.66 10.42 26.29
C ALA A 84 -18.75 9.68 25.27
N GLU A 85 -19.26 9.44 24.07
CA GLU A 85 -18.51 8.85 22.96
C GLU A 85 -18.85 9.55 21.64
N PRO A 86 -17.89 9.69 20.70
CA PRO A 86 -18.17 10.31 19.43
C PRO A 86 -19.02 9.39 18.54
N ASP A 87 -19.99 9.98 17.82
CA ASP A 87 -20.78 9.26 16.82
C ASP A 87 -20.09 9.33 15.45
N LEU A 88 -19.01 8.56 15.34
CA LEU A 88 -18.18 8.53 14.14
C LEU A 88 -18.93 7.81 13.01
N GLU A 89 -19.04 8.46 11.86
CA GLU A 89 -19.38 7.74 10.62
C GLU A 89 -18.21 6.80 10.33
N GLN A 90 -18.47 5.52 10.47
CA GLN A 90 -17.44 4.51 10.29
C GLN A 90 -17.12 4.42 8.80
N SER A 91 -15.86 4.19 8.44
CA SER A 91 -15.42 3.85 7.09
C SER A 91 -14.23 2.91 7.20
N TRP A 92 -14.36 1.69 6.70
CA TRP A 92 -13.24 0.74 6.66
C TRP A 92 -12.60 0.79 5.27
N LEU A 93 -11.26 0.82 5.19
CA LEU A 93 -10.50 0.82 3.94
C LEU A 93 -10.65 -0.53 3.23
N TRP A 94 -11.78 -0.74 2.58
CA TRP A 94 -12.02 -1.87 1.68
C TRP A 94 -11.56 -1.48 0.28
N THR A 95 -10.28 -1.70 -0.02
CA THR A 95 -9.80 -1.68 -1.40
C THR A 95 -10.10 -3.03 -2.05
N THR A 96 -11.25 -3.13 -2.68
CA THR A 96 -11.46 -4.05 -3.80
C THR A 96 -12.05 -3.26 -4.97
N PRO A 97 -11.27 -3.01 -6.03
CA PRO A 97 -11.75 -2.31 -7.23
C PRO A 97 -12.90 -3.04 -7.96
N ASN A 98 -13.12 -4.34 -7.68
CA ASN A 98 -13.93 -5.19 -8.58
C ASN A 98 -15.45 -5.07 -8.44
N ARG A 99 -16.02 -4.52 -7.36
CA ARG A 99 -17.45 -4.10 -7.36
C ARG A 99 -17.62 -2.59 -7.50
N GLN A 100 -16.54 -1.81 -7.45
CA GLN A 100 -16.57 -0.36 -7.61
C GLN A 100 -16.74 0.10 -9.07
N ALA A 101 -16.60 -0.80 -10.05
CA ALA A 101 -16.63 -0.46 -11.47
C ALA A 101 -17.95 -0.78 -12.22
N MET A 102 -18.97 -1.38 -11.59
CA MET A 102 -20.20 -1.82 -12.30
C MET A 102 -21.50 -1.17 -11.79
N GLY A 103 -21.40 0.02 -11.18
CA GLY A 103 -22.56 0.83 -10.80
C GLY A 103 -23.18 1.67 -11.92
N ILE A 104 -22.68 1.55 -13.16
CA ILE A 104 -23.20 2.28 -14.32
C ILE A 104 -23.42 1.25 -15.44
N ALA A 105 -24.70 0.93 -15.68
CA ALA A 105 -25.27 -0.17 -16.47
C ALA A 105 -25.30 -1.54 -15.75
N ALA A 106 -26.39 -1.80 -15.01
CA ALA A 106 -26.67 -3.12 -14.44
C ALA A 106 -26.93 -4.14 -15.56
N VAL A 107 -25.94 -4.96 -15.88
CA VAL A 107 -26.15 -6.19 -16.66
C VAL A 107 -26.80 -7.21 -15.72
N CYS A 108 -28.04 -7.60 -16.01
CA CYS A 108 -28.82 -8.53 -15.17
C CYS A 108 -28.51 -10.01 -15.40
N ASP A 109 -27.34 -10.32 -15.94
CA ASP A 109 -26.85 -11.69 -16.03
C ASP A 109 -26.38 -12.16 -14.64
N PRO A 110 -26.73 -13.40 -14.23
CA PRO A 110 -26.31 -13.97 -12.97
C PRO A 110 -24.80 -14.27 -12.99
N ALA A 111 -24.08 -13.85 -11.95
CA ALA A 111 -22.67 -14.16 -11.79
C ALA A 111 -22.50 -15.62 -11.34
N PRO A 112 -21.59 -16.40 -11.98
CA PRO A 112 -21.26 -17.75 -11.53
C PRO A 112 -20.50 -17.71 -10.19
N PRO A 113 -20.40 -18.85 -9.47
CA PRO A 113 -19.58 -18.93 -8.27
C PRO A 113 -18.10 -18.68 -8.60
N ASN A 114 -17.36 -18.11 -7.64
CA ASN A 114 -15.94 -17.76 -7.78
C ASN A 114 -15.03 -19.00 -7.64
N SER A 115 -15.11 -19.94 -8.59
CA SER A 115 -14.38 -21.22 -8.56
C SER A 115 -12.86 -21.08 -8.63
N ASP A 116 -12.38 -20.00 -9.24
CA ASP A 116 -10.94 -19.73 -9.34
C ASP A 116 -10.34 -19.26 -7.98
N VAL A 117 -11.21 -18.90 -7.04
CA VAL A 117 -10.85 -18.22 -5.79
C VAL A 117 -11.21 -19.04 -4.57
N TYR A 118 -12.38 -19.69 -4.56
CA TYR A 118 -12.92 -20.39 -3.41
C TYR A 118 -13.47 -21.77 -3.79
N ALA A 119 -13.59 -22.66 -2.79
CA ALA A 119 -14.30 -23.92 -2.98
C ALA A 119 -15.76 -23.65 -3.38
N VAL A 120 -16.28 -24.45 -4.31
CA VAL A 120 -17.65 -24.35 -4.81
C VAL A 120 -18.44 -25.58 -4.38
N GLY A 121 -19.70 -25.37 -4.02
CA GLY A 121 -20.62 -26.46 -3.77
C GLY A 121 -21.11 -27.10 -5.07
N ASN A 122 -21.69 -28.29 -4.95
CA ASN A 122 -22.17 -29.06 -6.10
C ASN A 122 -23.52 -28.56 -6.65
N THR A 123 -24.21 -27.68 -5.93
CA THR A 123 -25.52 -27.11 -6.28
C THR A 123 -25.56 -25.62 -5.90
N ASN A 124 -26.54 -24.86 -6.40
CA ASN A 124 -26.72 -23.45 -6.02
C ASN A 124 -27.05 -23.27 -4.53
N LEU A 125 -27.71 -24.27 -3.92
CA LEU A 125 -28.17 -24.28 -2.53
C LEU A 125 -27.36 -25.24 -1.64
N TRP A 126 -26.11 -25.53 -2.02
CA TRP A 126 -25.25 -26.49 -1.32
C TRP A 126 -25.16 -26.24 0.20
N PHE A 127 -25.18 -24.98 0.62
CA PHE A 127 -24.99 -24.62 2.02
C PHE A 127 -26.13 -25.07 2.94
N VAL A 128 -27.34 -25.30 2.43
CA VAL A 128 -28.51 -25.72 3.23
C VAL A 128 -28.71 -27.23 3.32
N ASP A 129 -27.93 -28.02 2.56
CA ASP A 129 -28.10 -29.46 2.45
C ASP A 129 -27.73 -30.23 3.73
N GLU A 130 -27.97 -31.55 3.71
CA GLU A 130 -27.73 -32.48 4.83
C GLU A 130 -26.24 -32.56 5.25
N SER A 131 -25.32 -32.40 4.30
CA SER A 131 -23.86 -32.46 4.55
C SER A 131 -23.30 -31.15 5.10
N HIS A 132 -24.04 -30.05 4.95
CA HIS A 132 -23.67 -28.72 5.40
C HIS A 132 -24.54 -28.27 6.59
N SER A 133 -25.29 -27.17 6.46
CA SER A 133 -26.00 -26.56 7.60
C SER A 133 -27.30 -27.25 7.99
N GLN A 134 -27.81 -28.18 7.18
CA GLN A 134 -29.10 -28.87 7.37
C GLN A 134 -30.31 -27.92 7.52
N LEU A 135 -30.20 -26.70 7.00
CA LEU A 135 -31.26 -25.69 7.12
C LEU A 135 -32.50 -26.10 6.34
N GLU A 136 -32.35 -26.76 5.19
CA GLU A 136 -33.48 -27.25 4.39
C GLU A 136 -34.31 -28.28 5.18
N GLU A 137 -33.64 -29.28 5.75
CA GLU A 137 -34.29 -30.31 6.54
C GLU A 137 -34.96 -29.74 7.80
N ALA A 138 -34.26 -28.86 8.52
CA ALA A 138 -34.80 -28.20 9.70
C ALA A 138 -36.04 -27.34 9.36
N SER A 139 -36.00 -26.61 8.24
CA SER A 139 -37.12 -25.78 7.78
C SER A 139 -38.35 -26.62 7.42
N SER A 140 -38.15 -27.79 6.80
CA SER A 140 -39.24 -28.71 6.44
C SER A 140 -40.02 -29.26 7.65
N GLN A 141 -39.39 -29.32 8.83
CA GLN A 141 -39.99 -29.82 10.07
C GLN A 141 -40.76 -28.76 10.86
N VAL A 142 -40.55 -27.48 10.56
CA VAL A 142 -41.23 -26.37 11.23
C VAL A 142 -42.38 -25.92 10.35
N ALA A 143 -43.61 -26.18 10.80
CA ALA A 143 -44.80 -25.83 10.04
C ALA A 143 -44.83 -24.32 9.72
N ALA A 144 -45.02 -24.00 8.44
CA ALA A 144 -45.26 -22.63 8.00
C ALA A 144 -46.51 -22.07 8.71
N PRO A 145 -46.47 -20.85 9.26
CA PRO A 145 -47.66 -20.21 9.78
C PRO A 145 -48.70 -20.05 8.67
N ASN A 146 -49.92 -20.52 8.90
CA ASN A 146 -51.03 -20.24 7.98
C ASN A 146 -51.26 -18.72 7.85
N PRO A 147 -51.70 -18.20 6.69
CA PRO A 147 -51.96 -16.75 6.46
C PRO A 147 -52.99 -16.05 7.37
N GLY A 148 -53.51 -16.71 8.41
CA GLY A 148 -54.34 -16.13 9.47
C GLY A 148 -53.85 -16.47 10.88
N THR A 149 -52.65 -17.04 11.01
CA THR A 149 -52.02 -17.32 12.30
C THR A 149 -51.76 -16.00 13.01
N SER A 150 -52.24 -15.87 14.25
CA SER A 150 -52.00 -14.68 15.05
C SER A 150 -50.50 -14.33 15.05
N PRO A 151 -50.11 -13.05 14.87
CA PRO A 151 -48.72 -12.62 14.94
C PRO A 151 -48.00 -13.09 16.21
N ARG A 152 -48.73 -13.29 17.31
CA ARG A 152 -48.20 -13.82 18.59
C ARG A 152 -47.70 -15.26 18.52
N ARG A 153 -48.09 -16.03 17.50
CA ARG A 153 -47.73 -17.45 17.35
C ARG A 153 -46.55 -17.66 16.41
N VAL A 154 -46.10 -16.61 15.73
CA VAL A 154 -45.03 -16.67 14.74
C VAL A 154 -43.79 -15.99 15.27
N VAL A 155 -42.64 -16.62 15.10
CA VAL A 155 -41.35 -16.01 15.38
C VAL A 155 -41.10 -14.86 14.41
N ARG A 156 -40.64 -13.74 14.97
CA ARG A 156 -40.34 -12.51 14.24
C ARG A 156 -38.85 -12.22 14.25
N ILE A 157 -38.32 -11.90 13.07
CA ILE A 157 -36.91 -11.63 12.83
C ILE A 157 -36.75 -10.19 12.37
N ALA A 158 -35.98 -9.39 13.11
CA ALA A 158 -35.58 -8.06 12.68
C ALA A 158 -34.30 -8.16 11.84
N HIS A 159 -34.36 -7.70 10.59
CA HIS A 159 -33.24 -7.67 9.65
C HIS A 159 -32.69 -6.25 9.59
N LEU A 160 -31.56 -6.03 10.27
CA LEU A 160 -30.86 -4.74 10.33
C LEU A 160 -29.79 -4.74 9.25
N ASP A 161 -30.02 -4.01 8.15
CA ASP A 161 -29.09 -3.99 7.02
C ASP A 161 -29.18 -2.68 6.21
N THR A 162 -28.68 -2.65 4.97
CA THR A 162 -28.76 -1.51 4.06
C THR A 162 -30.15 -1.30 3.46
N GLY A 163 -31.15 -2.08 3.88
CA GLY A 163 -32.48 -2.11 3.26
C GLY A 163 -32.61 -3.18 2.18
N TYR A 164 -33.71 -3.14 1.44
CA TYR A 164 -34.05 -4.20 0.48
C TYR A 164 -34.64 -3.64 -0.82
N ASP A 165 -34.54 -4.43 -1.90
CA ASP A 165 -35.22 -4.18 -3.17
C ASP A 165 -36.68 -4.65 -3.10
N PRO A 166 -37.68 -3.75 -3.19
CA PRO A 166 -39.08 -4.14 -3.18
C PRO A 166 -39.54 -4.89 -4.45
N ASN A 167 -38.77 -4.81 -5.54
CA ASN A 167 -39.10 -5.35 -6.85
C ASN A 167 -38.40 -6.68 -7.17
N HIS A 168 -37.47 -7.13 -6.32
CA HIS A 168 -36.79 -8.40 -6.51
C HIS A 168 -37.70 -9.59 -6.14
N ALA A 169 -37.68 -10.66 -6.94
CA ALA A 169 -38.56 -11.81 -6.80
C ALA A 169 -38.27 -12.64 -5.55
N THR A 170 -37.03 -12.60 -5.04
CA THR A 170 -36.68 -13.19 -3.72
C THR A 170 -37.22 -12.39 -2.53
N LYS A 171 -37.91 -11.26 -2.70
CA LYS A 171 -38.52 -10.53 -1.58
C LYS A 171 -39.32 -11.48 -0.68
N PRO A 172 -39.06 -11.52 0.65
CA PRO A 172 -39.70 -12.48 1.53
C PRO A 172 -41.23 -12.42 1.47
N ARG A 173 -41.86 -13.59 1.51
CA ARG A 173 -43.33 -13.73 1.46
C ARG A 173 -44.01 -13.00 2.63
N PHE A 174 -43.41 -13.04 3.82
CA PHE A 174 -43.94 -12.46 5.05
C PHE A 174 -43.09 -11.26 5.53
N LEU A 175 -42.73 -10.39 4.59
CA LEU A 175 -42.06 -9.12 4.91
C LEU A 175 -43.06 -8.12 5.50
N ASN A 176 -42.85 -7.72 6.75
CA ASN A 176 -43.73 -6.83 7.50
C ASN A 176 -43.28 -5.37 7.38
N THR A 177 -43.74 -4.75 6.31
CA THR A 177 -43.47 -3.34 6.02
C THR A 177 -44.17 -2.38 6.98
N ALA A 178 -45.21 -2.82 7.70
CA ALA A 178 -45.89 -1.99 8.69
C ALA A 178 -45.01 -1.70 9.92
N LEU A 179 -44.07 -2.60 10.23
CA LEU A 179 -43.07 -2.42 11.28
C LEU A 179 -41.71 -1.95 10.74
N ALA A 180 -41.60 -1.68 9.43
CA ALA A 180 -40.34 -1.25 8.83
C ALA A 180 -39.86 0.10 9.40
N ARG A 181 -38.54 0.26 9.47
CA ARG A 181 -37.93 1.51 9.96
C ARG A 181 -36.65 1.85 9.21
N ASN A 182 -36.40 3.14 9.06
CA ASN A 182 -35.21 3.68 8.42
C ASN A 182 -34.54 4.69 9.37
N PHE A 183 -33.27 4.44 9.69
CA PHE A 183 -32.44 5.28 10.53
C PHE A 183 -31.36 6.04 9.74
N VAL A 184 -31.40 5.96 8.41
CA VAL A 184 -30.46 6.59 7.49
C VAL A 184 -31.08 7.81 6.84
N ASP A 185 -32.24 7.63 6.20
CA ASP A 185 -32.93 8.67 5.45
C ASP A 185 -34.01 9.31 6.34
N ALA A 186 -33.72 10.48 6.90
CA ALA A 186 -34.56 11.14 7.89
C ALA A 186 -35.96 11.53 7.36
N ASP A 187 -36.11 11.69 6.04
CA ASP A 187 -37.35 11.97 5.32
C ASP A 187 -38.22 10.72 5.09
N ARG A 188 -37.65 9.53 5.24
CA ARG A 188 -38.31 8.23 4.99
C ARG A 188 -38.25 7.29 6.20
N PRO A 189 -38.60 7.74 7.43
CA PRO A 189 -38.34 7.00 8.66
C PRO A 189 -39.05 5.64 8.78
N ASN A 190 -40.10 5.38 7.98
CA ASN A 190 -40.87 4.14 7.97
C ASN A 190 -40.65 3.30 6.70
N ASP A 191 -39.67 3.65 5.89
CA ASP A 191 -39.42 3.00 4.61
C ASP A 191 -37.98 2.49 4.54
N ALA A 192 -37.84 1.18 4.75
CA ALA A 192 -36.58 0.47 4.74
C ALA A 192 -36.14 0.00 3.34
N THR A 193 -36.76 0.49 2.26
CA THR A 193 -36.32 0.15 0.89
C THR A 193 -34.99 0.83 0.57
N ASP A 194 -34.11 0.08 -0.10
CA ASP A 194 -32.79 0.57 -0.50
C ASP A 194 -32.89 1.52 -1.70
N GLN A 195 -32.08 2.59 -1.73
CA GLN A 195 -32.12 3.62 -2.76
C GLN A 195 -30.72 4.03 -3.23
N PRO A 196 -30.58 4.38 -4.53
CA PRO A 196 -29.36 4.92 -5.09
C PRO A 196 -29.14 6.40 -4.74
N THR A 197 -28.90 6.73 -3.47
CA THR A 197 -28.84 8.13 -2.99
C THR A 197 -27.44 8.77 -2.97
N ALA A 198 -26.41 8.19 -3.60
CA ALA A 198 -25.12 8.89 -3.75
C ALA A 198 -24.45 8.58 -5.10
N LEU A 199 -23.90 9.63 -5.73
CA LEU A 199 -23.09 9.58 -6.96
C LEU A 199 -21.83 8.67 -6.86
N LEU A 200 -21.52 8.18 -5.64
CA LEU A 200 -20.34 7.40 -5.27
C LEU A 200 -20.69 6.29 -4.23
N ASN A 201 -21.72 5.48 -4.48
CA ASN A 201 -22.03 4.31 -3.61
C ASN A 201 -21.91 2.98 -4.39
N PRO A 202 -20.86 2.17 -4.17
CA PRO A 202 -20.58 0.96 -4.96
C PRO A 202 -21.18 -0.36 -4.40
N MET A 203 -21.98 -0.36 -3.32
CA MET A 203 -22.55 -1.59 -2.71
C MET A 203 -24.07 -1.54 -2.43
N PHE A 204 -24.85 -1.04 -3.40
CA PHE A 204 -26.30 -1.22 -3.38
C PHE A 204 -26.69 -2.70 -3.33
N GLY A 205 -27.76 -3.01 -2.59
CA GLY A 205 -28.30 -4.36 -2.59
C GLY A 205 -27.73 -5.32 -1.56
N HIS A 206 -26.83 -4.89 -0.67
CA HIS A 206 -26.28 -5.79 0.35
C HIS A 206 -27.39 -6.42 1.21
N GLY A 207 -28.27 -5.59 1.76
CA GLY A 207 -29.41 -6.10 2.52
C GLY A 207 -30.38 -6.93 1.69
N THR A 208 -30.48 -6.70 0.38
CA THR A 208 -31.27 -7.57 -0.52
C THR A 208 -30.65 -8.97 -0.61
N GLY A 209 -29.32 -9.05 -0.77
CA GLY A 209 -28.58 -10.30 -0.79
C GLY A 209 -28.70 -11.08 0.53
N THR A 210 -28.45 -10.43 1.67
CA THR A 210 -28.54 -11.11 2.98
C THR A 210 -29.98 -11.51 3.33
N LEU A 211 -30.97 -10.70 2.95
CA LEU A 211 -32.39 -11.01 3.11
C LEU A 211 -32.81 -12.22 2.26
N SER A 212 -32.21 -12.39 1.07
CA SER A 212 -32.48 -13.55 0.21
C SER A 212 -32.00 -14.86 0.83
N ILE A 213 -30.84 -14.86 1.50
CA ILE A 213 -30.32 -16.03 2.23
C ILE A 213 -31.15 -16.32 3.48
N LEU A 214 -31.61 -15.26 4.17
CA LEU A 214 -32.44 -15.40 5.36
C LEU A 214 -33.81 -15.99 5.00
N ALA A 215 -34.59 -15.28 4.19
CA ALA A 215 -36.01 -15.52 3.98
C ALA A 215 -36.43 -15.29 2.52
N GLY A 216 -35.50 -15.46 1.57
CA GLY A 216 -35.76 -15.33 0.15
C GLY A 216 -36.91 -16.20 -0.34
N ASN A 217 -37.81 -15.60 -1.11
CA ASN A 217 -38.92 -16.30 -1.76
C ASN A 217 -38.46 -17.12 -2.98
N ASN A 218 -39.36 -17.94 -3.50
CA ASN A 218 -39.04 -18.88 -4.57
C ASN A 218 -38.93 -18.19 -5.92
N ILE A 219 -37.92 -18.58 -6.71
CA ILE A 219 -37.78 -18.24 -8.12
C ILE A 219 -37.63 -19.55 -8.88
N ASP A 220 -38.45 -19.78 -9.90
CA ASP A 220 -38.39 -20.95 -10.79
C ASP A 220 -38.35 -22.32 -10.07
N GLY A 221 -38.95 -22.41 -8.88
CA GLY A 221 -39.01 -23.62 -8.07
C GLY A 221 -37.89 -23.78 -7.04
N GLU A 222 -36.85 -22.94 -7.07
CA GLU A 222 -35.78 -22.91 -6.05
C GLU A 222 -36.15 -21.94 -4.92
N SER A 223 -35.99 -22.38 -3.66
CA SER A 223 -36.26 -21.58 -2.44
C SER A 223 -34.94 -21.09 -1.84
N PHE A 224 -34.72 -19.78 -1.82
CA PHE A 224 -33.43 -19.20 -1.40
C PHE A 224 -33.29 -18.98 0.12
N GLY A 225 -34.40 -18.85 0.85
CA GLY A 225 -34.38 -18.54 2.28
C GLY A 225 -34.81 -19.69 3.19
N ALA A 226 -34.00 -19.99 4.21
CA ALA A 226 -34.34 -21.01 5.21
C ALA A 226 -35.44 -20.58 6.20
N ALA A 227 -35.64 -19.26 6.34
CA ALA A 227 -36.62 -18.61 7.20
C ALA A 227 -37.78 -17.96 6.42
N GLY A 228 -38.09 -18.43 5.20
CA GLY A 228 -39.11 -17.85 4.32
C GLY A 228 -40.55 -17.78 4.88
N ASN A 229 -40.83 -18.50 5.98
CA ASN A 229 -42.14 -18.57 6.63
C ASN A 229 -42.27 -17.71 7.90
N PHE A 230 -41.25 -16.94 8.27
CA PHE A 230 -41.26 -16.10 9.47
C PHE A 230 -41.66 -14.66 9.18
N ASP A 231 -42.15 -13.95 10.19
CA ASP A 231 -42.42 -12.51 10.10
C ASP A 231 -41.08 -11.75 10.08
N ILE A 232 -40.76 -11.12 8.95
CA ILE A 232 -39.49 -10.39 8.76
C ILE A 232 -39.73 -8.89 8.82
N VAL A 233 -39.08 -8.20 9.77
CA VAL A 233 -39.13 -6.73 9.89
C VAL A 233 -37.87 -6.13 9.29
N PRO A 234 -37.93 -5.44 8.14
CA PRO A 234 -36.77 -4.78 7.55
C PRO A 234 -36.47 -3.47 8.29
N ILE A 235 -35.23 -3.31 8.74
CA ILE A 235 -34.75 -2.10 9.41
C ILE A 235 -33.48 -1.62 8.70
N ARG A 236 -33.58 -0.47 8.02
CA ARG A 236 -32.46 0.15 7.31
C ARG A 236 -31.61 0.99 8.27
N VAL A 237 -30.33 0.64 8.40
CA VAL A 237 -29.41 1.26 9.37
C VAL A 237 -28.14 1.85 8.74
N ALA A 238 -27.88 1.56 7.46
CA ALA A 238 -26.69 2.01 6.75
C ALA A 238 -26.94 2.25 5.26
N ASN A 239 -26.14 3.12 4.63
CA ASN A 239 -26.06 3.23 3.17
C ASN A 239 -25.08 2.22 2.56
N TRP A 240 -24.09 1.81 3.35
CA TRP A 240 -23.07 0.83 3.00
C TRP A 240 -22.70 0.03 4.26
N VAL A 241 -22.32 -1.24 4.11
CA VAL A 241 -21.91 -2.12 5.23
C VAL A 241 -20.77 -1.59 6.09
N VAL A 242 -20.06 -0.56 5.60
CA VAL A 242 -19.00 0.12 6.34
C VAL A 242 -19.18 1.64 6.38
N LEU A 243 -20.31 2.22 5.95
CA LEU A 243 -20.69 3.62 6.22
C LEU A 243 -21.99 3.66 7.02
N PHE A 244 -21.84 3.72 8.34
CA PHE A 244 -22.94 3.90 9.28
C PHE A 244 -22.47 4.62 10.53
N LYS A 245 -23.44 5.17 11.27
CA LYS A 245 -23.22 5.84 12.56
C LYS A 245 -23.56 4.90 13.72
N ASN A 246 -22.88 5.05 14.85
CA ASN A 246 -23.19 4.30 16.07
C ASN A 246 -24.63 4.60 16.53
N SER A 247 -25.09 5.84 16.38
CA SER A 247 -26.45 6.25 16.71
C SER A 247 -27.53 5.50 15.93
N ALA A 248 -27.30 5.20 14.64
CA ALA A 248 -28.28 4.50 13.81
C ALA A 248 -28.54 3.08 14.31
N ILE A 249 -27.47 2.35 14.64
CA ILE A 249 -27.56 1.00 15.22
C ILE A 249 -28.18 1.03 16.61
N ALA A 250 -27.77 1.97 17.48
CA ALA A 250 -28.35 2.12 18.81
C ALA A 250 -29.88 2.38 18.76
N ARG A 251 -30.32 3.28 17.87
CA ARG A 251 -31.75 3.56 17.63
C ARG A 251 -32.50 2.36 17.06
N ALA A 252 -31.87 1.58 16.19
CA ALA A 252 -32.47 0.36 15.65
C ALA A 252 -32.69 -0.71 16.72
N LEU A 253 -31.71 -0.92 17.59
CA LEU A 253 -31.85 -1.84 18.72
C LEU A 253 -32.87 -1.32 19.75
N ASP A 254 -32.91 -0.01 20.03
CA ASP A 254 -33.97 0.59 20.86
C ASP A 254 -35.37 0.37 20.28
N TYR A 255 -35.52 0.52 18.95
CA TYR A 255 -36.77 0.24 18.27
C TYR A 255 -37.17 -1.23 18.41
N VAL A 256 -36.24 -2.17 18.23
CA VAL A 256 -36.49 -3.60 18.50
C VAL A 256 -36.92 -3.82 19.96
N HIS A 257 -36.26 -3.18 20.92
CA HIS A 257 -36.65 -3.24 22.33
C HIS A 257 -38.09 -2.71 22.53
N SER A 258 -38.46 -1.62 21.86
CA SER A 258 -39.82 -1.06 21.91
C SER A 258 -40.87 -2.03 21.37
N LEU A 259 -40.56 -2.76 20.30
CA LEU A 259 -41.44 -3.77 19.73
C LEU A 259 -41.65 -4.96 20.69
N CYS A 260 -40.67 -5.24 21.56
CA CYS A 260 -40.78 -6.28 22.60
C CYS A 260 -41.67 -5.89 23.80
N ALA A 261 -42.19 -4.66 23.83
CA ALA A 261 -43.15 -4.24 24.88
C ALA A 261 -44.54 -4.88 24.72
N SER A 262 -44.88 -5.38 23.52
CA SER A 262 -46.14 -6.07 23.24
C SER A 262 -45.86 -7.44 22.61
N GLU A 263 -46.66 -8.45 22.97
CA GLU A 263 -46.59 -9.77 22.34
C GLU A 263 -46.89 -9.73 20.84
N ASP A 264 -47.76 -8.81 20.39
CA ASP A 264 -48.16 -8.71 18.99
C ASP A 264 -47.01 -8.26 18.08
N THR A 265 -46.10 -7.45 18.64
CA THR A 265 -44.94 -6.86 17.93
C THR A 265 -43.60 -7.46 18.36
N ARG A 266 -43.57 -8.38 19.34
CA ARG A 266 -42.34 -8.93 19.90
C ARG A 266 -41.42 -9.48 18.81
N VAL A 267 -40.17 -9.05 18.86
CA VAL A 267 -39.06 -9.57 18.05
C VAL A 267 -38.36 -10.66 18.85
N HIS A 268 -37.95 -11.73 18.20
CA HIS A 268 -37.31 -12.87 18.83
C HIS A 268 -35.85 -13.01 18.40
N VAL A 269 -35.56 -12.68 17.14
CA VAL A 269 -34.23 -12.77 16.55
C VAL A 269 -33.88 -11.43 15.88
N VAL A 270 -32.66 -10.98 16.09
CA VAL A 270 -32.03 -9.87 15.36
C VAL A 270 -30.88 -10.44 14.54
N THR A 271 -30.87 -10.14 13.25
CA THR A 271 -29.76 -10.44 12.35
C THR A 271 -29.18 -9.16 11.79
N MET A 272 -27.87 -9.01 11.85
CA MET A 272 -27.17 -7.83 11.34
C MET A 272 -25.86 -8.21 10.66
N SER A 273 -25.83 -8.11 9.33
CA SER A 273 -24.72 -8.58 8.50
C SER A 273 -23.65 -7.51 8.25
N MET A 274 -23.34 -6.73 9.29
CA MET A 274 -22.34 -5.66 9.29
C MET A 274 -21.76 -5.49 10.71
N GLY A 275 -20.66 -4.75 10.82
CA GLY A 275 -20.01 -4.48 12.09
C GLY A 275 -18.96 -3.39 12.00
N GLY A 276 -18.47 -2.96 13.15
CA GLY A 276 -17.70 -1.74 13.30
C GLY A 276 -16.87 -1.65 14.58
N ILE A 277 -16.45 -0.43 14.91
CA ILE A 277 -15.74 -0.11 16.15
C ILE A 277 -16.68 -0.19 17.37
N ALA A 278 -16.10 -0.38 18.54
CA ALA A 278 -16.83 -0.53 19.79
C ALA A 278 -17.60 0.74 20.18
N SER A 279 -18.79 0.56 20.75
CA SER A 279 -19.63 1.63 21.30
C SER A 279 -20.22 1.21 22.64
N ALA A 280 -20.20 2.12 23.61
CA ALA A 280 -20.85 1.93 24.90
C ALA A 280 -22.37 1.95 24.78
N ALA A 281 -22.93 2.79 23.90
CA ALA A 281 -24.37 2.78 23.62
C ALA A 281 -24.83 1.42 23.05
N TRP A 282 -24.01 0.79 22.19
CA TRP A 282 -24.32 -0.55 21.68
C TRP A 282 -24.29 -1.62 22.77
N ALA A 283 -23.34 -1.54 23.71
CA ALA A 283 -23.27 -2.48 24.83
C ALA A 283 -24.56 -2.44 25.66
N ASP A 284 -25.04 -1.23 26.00
CA ASP A 284 -26.30 -1.05 26.72
C ASP A 284 -27.51 -1.56 25.93
N ALA A 285 -27.55 -1.29 24.62
CA ALA A 285 -28.63 -1.75 23.75
C ALA A 285 -28.69 -3.28 23.63
N VAL A 286 -27.54 -3.92 23.40
CA VAL A 286 -27.41 -5.40 23.37
C VAL A 286 -27.78 -6.00 24.71
N ASN A 287 -27.32 -5.40 25.82
CA ASN A 287 -27.68 -5.84 27.15
C ASN A 287 -29.20 -5.81 27.34
N ALA A 288 -29.86 -4.71 26.99
CA ALA A 288 -31.31 -4.57 27.12
C ALA A 288 -32.10 -5.59 26.28
N LEU A 289 -31.65 -5.88 25.05
CA LEU A 289 -32.27 -6.88 24.19
C LEU A 289 -32.13 -8.30 24.76
N TYR A 290 -30.94 -8.63 25.28
CA TYR A 290 -30.70 -9.90 25.95
C TYR A 290 -31.63 -10.09 27.15
N GLU A 291 -31.81 -9.05 27.98
CA GLU A 291 -32.74 -9.10 29.12
C GLU A 291 -34.21 -9.25 28.68
N ARG A 292 -34.55 -8.86 27.43
CA ARG A 292 -35.88 -9.07 26.81
C ARG A 292 -36.02 -10.40 26.07
N GLY A 293 -35.01 -11.27 26.14
CA GLY A 293 -35.06 -12.58 25.50
C GLY A 293 -34.86 -12.56 24.00
N VAL A 294 -34.27 -11.49 23.44
CA VAL A 294 -34.00 -11.35 22.00
C VAL A 294 -32.65 -11.97 21.66
N PHE A 295 -32.63 -12.96 20.77
CA PHE A 295 -31.41 -13.57 20.27
C PHE A 295 -30.77 -12.68 19.21
N VAL A 296 -29.52 -12.26 19.39
CA VAL A 296 -28.82 -11.37 18.47
C VAL A 296 -27.65 -12.11 17.82
N VAL A 297 -27.58 -12.07 16.49
CA VAL A 297 -26.47 -12.60 15.70
C VAL A 297 -25.98 -11.59 14.69
N THR A 298 -24.67 -11.48 14.55
CA THR A 298 -24.04 -10.48 13.70
C THR A 298 -22.80 -11.03 13.01
N ALA A 299 -22.46 -10.45 11.85
CA ALA A 299 -21.28 -10.86 11.09
C ALA A 299 -20.00 -10.66 11.91
N ALA A 300 -19.10 -11.65 11.90
CA ALA A 300 -17.81 -11.55 12.58
C ALA A 300 -16.92 -10.43 12.01
N GLY A 301 -17.18 -9.97 10.78
CA GLY A 301 -16.32 -9.06 10.03
C GLY A 301 -15.58 -9.81 8.93
N ASN A 302 -14.95 -9.07 8.04
CA ASN A 302 -14.14 -9.62 6.96
C ASN A 302 -12.76 -8.93 6.97
N ASN A 303 -11.77 -9.52 6.31
CA ASN A 303 -10.44 -8.96 6.12
C ASN A 303 -9.79 -9.42 4.80
N PHE A 304 -8.70 -8.75 4.42
CA PHE A 304 -7.80 -9.20 3.34
C PHE A 304 -6.40 -9.39 3.91
N GLY A 305 -5.92 -10.63 3.94
CA GLY A 305 -4.62 -10.94 4.55
C GLY A 305 -4.52 -10.49 6.01
N ASN A 306 -5.62 -10.63 6.77
CA ASN A 306 -5.73 -10.24 8.18
C ASN A 306 -5.66 -8.72 8.45
N LEU A 307 -5.88 -7.89 7.42
CA LEU A 307 -5.98 -6.44 7.52
C LEU A 307 -7.42 -5.93 7.30
N PRO A 308 -7.80 -4.82 7.95
CA PRO A 308 -7.05 -4.11 9.01
C PRO A 308 -7.03 -4.88 10.35
N THR A 309 -8.02 -5.76 10.56
CA THR A 309 -8.09 -6.68 11.70
C THR A 309 -8.50 -8.06 11.21
N ARG A 310 -8.00 -9.12 11.85
CA ARG A 310 -8.59 -10.46 11.74
C ARG A 310 -9.60 -10.76 12.84
N PHE A 311 -9.67 -9.94 13.89
CA PHE A 311 -10.51 -10.19 15.05
C PHE A 311 -11.97 -9.84 14.79
N ILE A 312 -12.85 -10.51 15.54
CA ILE A 312 -14.29 -10.26 15.49
C ILE A 312 -14.57 -8.78 15.82
N VAL A 313 -15.35 -8.12 14.97
CA VAL A 313 -15.73 -6.70 15.11
C VAL A 313 -16.96 -6.52 16.02
N TYR A 314 -17.32 -5.29 16.38
CA TYR A 314 -18.51 -5.04 17.21
C TYR A 314 -19.76 -4.84 16.34
N PRO A 315 -20.97 -5.14 16.83
CA PRO A 315 -21.27 -5.70 18.15
C PRO A 315 -21.07 -7.23 18.25
N ALA A 316 -20.59 -7.89 17.20
CA ALA A 316 -20.35 -9.34 17.20
C ALA A 316 -19.43 -9.79 18.34
N ARG A 317 -18.48 -8.94 18.75
CA ARG A 317 -17.53 -9.18 19.84
C ARG A 317 -18.15 -9.15 21.25
N PHE A 318 -19.38 -8.68 21.42
CA PHE A 318 -20.09 -8.78 22.71
C PHE A 318 -20.49 -10.23 23.02
N ASN A 319 -20.32 -10.67 24.26
CA ASN A 319 -20.60 -12.05 24.66
C ASN A 319 -22.09 -12.40 24.66
N ARG A 320 -22.99 -11.43 24.73
CA ARG A 320 -24.44 -11.59 24.55
C ARG A 320 -24.87 -11.64 23.08
N VAL A 321 -23.94 -11.49 22.14
CA VAL A 321 -24.16 -11.62 20.69
C VAL A 321 -23.45 -12.86 20.17
N ILE A 322 -24.09 -13.58 19.24
CA ILE A 322 -23.41 -14.64 18.48
C ILE A 322 -22.67 -14.01 17.30
N ALA A 323 -21.36 -14.28 17.21
CA ALA A 323 -20.57 -13.89 16.05
C ALA A 323 -20.59 -15.02 15.00
N ALA A 324 -21.02 -14.69 13.78
CA ALA A 324 -21.03 -15.63 12.66
C ALA A 324 -19.69 -15.58 11.90
N CYS A 325 -18.87 -16.62 12.09
CA CYS A 325 -17.63 -16.86 11.36
C CYS A 325 -17.92 -17.63 10.05
N GLY A 326 -16.98 -17.63 9.10
CA GLY A 326 -17.19 -18.25 7.78
C GLY A 326 -16.52 -19.62 7.59
N VAL A 327 -17.17 -20.51 6.82
CA VAL A 327 -16.67 -21.84 6.43
C VAL A 327 -16.95 -22.10 4.96
N MET A 328 -15.95 -22.52 4.19
CA MET A 328 -16.09 -22.78 2.75
C MET A 328 -16.78 -24.13 2.46
N ALA A 329 -17.20 -24.34 1.22
CA ALA A 329 -17.91 -25.56 0.78
C ALA A 329 -17.13 -26.87 0.99
N ASP A 330 -15.80 -26.81 1.08
CA ASP A 330 -14.95 -27.97 1.38
C ASP A 330 -14.71 -28.19 2.88
N GLY A 331 -15.41 -27.44 3.73
CA GLY A 331 -15.24 -27.47 5.18
C GLY A 331 -14.01 -26.72 5.69
N ARG A 332 -13.15 -26.13 4.86
CA ARG A 332 -12.04 -25.30 5.36
C ARG A 332 -12.57 -23.96 5.90
N PRO A 333 -11.91 -23.37 6.92
CA PRO A 333 -12.33 -22.08 7.43
C PRO A 333 -12.19 -21.00 6.35
N TYR A 334 -13.17 -20.08 6.26
CA TYR A 334 -13.07 -18.86 5.47
C TYR A 334 -12.23 -17.84 6.26
N ALA A 335 -10.95 -18.15 6.46
CA ALA A 335 -10.02 -17.42 7.31
C ALA A 335 -8.59 -17.59 6.77
N ASP A 336 -7.68 -16.67 7.10
CA ASP A 336 -6.25 -16.73 6.73
C ASP A 336 -6.00 -16.96 5.22
N LEU A 337 -6.85 -16.38 4.38
CA LEU A 337 -6.70 -16.48 2.93
C LEU A 337 -5.65 -15.47 2.42
N PRO A 338 -5.00 -15.74 1.26
CA PRO A 338 -4.02 -14.82 0.68
C PRO A 338 -4.53 -13.39 0.55
N ILE A 339 -3.66 -12.39 0.63
CA ILE A 339 -4.00 -10.94 0.71
C ILE A 339 -4.92 -10.42 -0.41
N ARG A 340 -5.05 -11.12 -1.53
CA ARG A 340 -5.95 -10.78 -2.65
C ARG A 340 -7.36 -11.41 -2.53
N LYS A 341 -7.60 -12.26 -1.54
CA LYS A 341 -8.86 -12.96 -1.29
C LYS A 341 -9.48 -12.42 -0.01
N MET A 342 -10.77 -12.11 -0.05
CA MET A 342 -11.52 -11.75 1.15
C MET A 342 -11.62 -13.00 2.03
N ALA A 343 -11.38 -12.82 3.33
CA ALA A 343 -11.54 -13.82 4.38
C ALA A 343 -12.46 -13.26 5.48
N GLY A 344 -12.98 -14.14 6.33
CA GLY A 344 -13.76 -13.77 7.50
C GLY A 344 -12.86 -13.49 8.70
N CYS A 345 -13.29 -12.57 9.54
CA CYS A 345 -12.69 -12.37 10.86
C CYS A 345 -13.07 -13.52 11.81
N TYR A 346 -12.19 -13.79 12.76
CA TYR A 346 -12.31 -14.83 13.77
C TYR A 346 -11.52 -14.44 15.03
N GLY A 347 -11.83 -15.09 16.15
CA GLY A 347 -11.19 -14.80 17.44
C GLY A 347 -11.48 -13.38 17.98
N PRO A 348 -10.85 -12.96 19.08
CA PRO A 348 -9.88 -13.72 19.88
C PRO A 348 -10.52 -14.95 20.54
N SER A 349 -9.71 -15.89 21.04
CA SER A 349 -10.19 -17.17 21.63
C SER A 349 -11.19 -16.99 22.77
N ALA A 350 -11.13 -15.87 23.50
CA ALA A 350 -12.12 -15.50 24.51
C ALA A 350 -13.56 -15.42 23.95
N LYS A 351 -13.71 -15.22 22.63
CA LYS A 351 -15.00 -15.18 21.92
C LYS A 351 -15.42 -16.53 21.34
N ASP A 352 -14.56 -17.55 21.34
CA ASP A 352 -14.88 -18.88 20.83
C ASP A 352 -16.15 -19.50 21.46
N PRO A 353 -16.40 -19.37 22.78
CA PRO A 353 -17.62 -19.92 23.40
C PRO A 353 -18.92 -19.30 22.89
N THR A 354 -18.84 -18.16 22.21
CA THR A 354 -19.99 -17.36 21.79
C THR A 354 -19.91 -16.97 20.30
N SER A 355 -19.16 -17.74 19.52
CA SER A 355 -19.06 -17.63 18.06
C SER A 355 -19.29 -18.99 17.40
N MET A 356 -19.72 -18.98 16.13
CA MET A 356 -20.09 -20.17 15.38
C MET A 356 -19.77 -19.97 13.89
N GLY A 357 -19.30 -21.02 13.23
CA GLY A 357 -19.11 -21.05 11.78
C GLY A 357 -20.41 -21.32 11.02
N ALA A 358 -20.64 -20.59 9.94
CA ALA A 358 -21.65 -20.90 8.93
C ALA A 358 -21.07 -20.71 7.52
N TYR A 359 -21.77 -21.18 6.50
CA TYR A 359 -21.16 -21.46 5.21
C TYR A 359 -21.06 -20.22 4.30
N THR A 360 -19.88 -19.98 3.72
CA THR A 360 -19.50 -18.86 2.83
C THR A 360 -18.11 -19.12 2.23
N PRO A 361 -17.75 -18.63 1.03
CA PRO A 361 -18.54 -17.83 0.09
C PRO A 361 -19.18 -18.73 -0.98
N ASN A 362 -19.62 -18.15 -2.09
CA ASN A 362 -20.37 -18.80 -3.16
C ASN A 362 -21.76 -19.27 -2.72
N VAL A 363 -22.43 -18.50 -1.87
CA VAL A 363 -23.86 -18.70 -1.56
C VAL A 363 -24.71 -17.75 -2.41
N PRO A 364 -26.00 -18.04 -2.62
CA PRO A 364 -26.87 -17.19 -3.41
C PRO A 364 -26.94 -15.75 -2.90
N TRP A 365 -26.98 -14.80 -3.82
CA TRP A 365 -27.01 -13.37 -3.53
C TRP A 365 -27.93 -12.64 -4.51
N ALA A 366 -29.12 -12.24 -4.05
CA ALA A 366 -30.05 -11.47 -4.86
C ALA A 366 -29.44 -10.14 -5.35
N LYS A 367 -29.54 -9.88 -6.65
CA LYS A 367 -28.90 -8.73 -7.31
C LYS A 367 -29.87 -7.56 -7.38
N PHE A 368 -29.59 -6.52 -6.61
CA PHE A 368 -30.42 -5.32 -6.56
C PHE A 368 -30.61 -4.67 -7.93
N GLY A 369 -31.85 -4.25 -8.22
CA GLY A 369 -32.23 -3.65 -9.51
C GLY A 369 -32.46 -4.67 -10.63
N CYS A 370 -32.24 -5.96 -10.39
CA CYS A 370 -32.48 -7.03 -11.36
C CYS A 370 -33.57 -7.97 -10.83
N PRO A 371 -34.83 -7.84 -11.30
CA PRO A 371 -35.99 -8.47 -10.63
C PRO A 371 -35.91 -9.96 -10.35
N ASN A 372 -35.19 -10.75 -11.16
CA ASN A 372 -35.15 -12.21 -11.01
C ASN A 372 -33.71 -12.76 -10.92
N THR A 373 -32.70 -11.90 -10.78
CA THR A 373 -31.29 -12.33 -10.90
C THR A 373 -30.67 -12.61 -9.54
N VAL A 374 -30.19 -13.83 -9.35
CA VAL A 374 -29.45 -14.24 -8.15
C VAL A 374 -28.04 -14.63 -8.56
N ASP A 375 -27.05 -13.91 -8.03
CA ASP A 375 -25.63 -14.21 -8.22
C ASP A 375 -25.25 -15.39 -7.32
N MET A 376 -24.36 -16.27 -7.79
CA MET A 376 -23.87 -17.43 -7.02
C MET A 376 -22.49 -17.16 -6.40
N ASP A 377 -22.10 -15.90 -6.32
CA ASP A 377 -20.79 -15.42 -5.84
C ASP A 377 -20.87 -14.76 -4.44
N GLY A 378 -22.03 -14.84 -3.78
CA GLY A 378 -22.27 -14.24 -2.47
C GLY A 378 -21.28 -14.71 -1.43
N GLY A 379 -20.66 -13.79 -0.69
CA GLY A 379 -19.56 -14.13 0.19
C GLY A 379 -19.35 -13.14 1.34
N GLY A 380 -18.51 -13.55 2.28
CA GLY A 380 -18.25 -12.83 3.52
C GLY A 380 -19.05 -13.39 4.69
N THR A 381 -18.65 -13.02 5.90
CA THR A 381 -19.39 -13.38 7.14
C THR A 381 -20.82 -12.81 7.15
N SER A 382 -21.09 -11.79 6.35
CA SER A 382 -22.43 -11.27 6.04
C SER A 382 -23.38 -12.30 5.43
N ALA A 383 -22.85 -13.27 4.68
CA ALA A 383 -23.60 -14.35 4.07
C ALA A 383 -23.81 -15.54 5.04
N ALA A 384 -22.90 -15.71 6.00
CA ALA A 384 -22.98 -16.70 7.08
C ALA A 384 -24.00 -16.32 8.18
N THR A 385 -24.09 -15.02 8.49
CA THR A 385 -24.97 -14.46 9.54
C THR A 385 -26.47 -14.84 9.40
N PRO A 386 -27.13 -14.67 8.25
CA PRO A 386 -28.55 -14.99 8.10
C PRO A 386 -28.87 -16.48 8.29
N GLN A 387 -27.90 -17.38 8.04
CA GLN A 387 -28.07 -18.82 8.27
C GLN A 387 -28.24 -19.13 9.76
N VAL A 388 -27.38 -18.54 10.61
CA VAL A 388 -27.46 -18.69 12.06
C VAL A 388 -28.76 -18.09 12.62
N ALA A 389 -29.20 -16.95 12.06
CA ALA A 389 -30.47 -16.32 12.42
C ALA A 389 -31.67 -17.21 12.07
N ALA A 390 -31.66 -17.83 10.88
CA ALA A 390 -32.71 -18.76 10.45
C ALA A 390 -32.76 -20.00 11.36
N ALA A 391 -31.62 -20.60 11.69
CA ALA A 391 -31.55 -21.74 12.60
C ALA A 391 -32.11 -21.42 13.99
N ALA A 392 -31.75 -20.24 14.54
CA ALA A 392 -32.30 -19.77 15.81
C ALA A 392 -33.82 -19.60 15.73
N ALA A 393 -34.33 -18.99 14.66
CA ALA A 393 -35.77 -18.77 14.47
C ALA A 393 -36.55 -20.09 14.38
N LEU A 394 -36.03 -21.08 13.64
CA LEU A 394 -36.60 -22.43 13.51
C LEU A 394 -36.69 -23.12 14.88
N TRP A 395 -35.60 -23.08 15.65
CA TRP A 395 -35.56 -23.69 16.98
C TRP A 395 -36.51 -23.01 17.96
N ILE A 396 -36.53 -21.66 17.97
CA ILE A 396 -37.46 -20.88 18.81
C ILE A 396 -38.90 -21.19 18.43
N GLN A 397 -39.24 -21.30 17.14
CA GLN A 397 -40.61 -21.55 16.69
C GLN A 397 -41.12 -22.92 17.15
N LYS A 398 -40.30 -23.96 17.01
CA LYS A 398 -40.63 -25.32 17.46
C LYS A 398 -40.86 -25.36 18.98
N ASN A 399 -40.08 -24.59 19.73
CA ASN A 399 -40.05 -24.64 21.19
C ASN A 399 -40.75 -23.46 21.88
N LYS A 400 -41.47 -22.63 21.13
CA LYS A 400 -41.95 -21.32 21.58
C LYS A 400 -42.70 -21.37 22.92
N ALA A 401 -43.65 -22.30 23.04
CA ALA A 401 -44.43 -22.45 24.27
C ALA A 401 -43.58 -22.78 25.50
N ALA A 402 -42.54 -23.62 25.35
CA ALA A 402 -41.63 -23.94 26.44
C ALA A 402 -40.71 -22.75 26.79
N LEU A 403 -40.26 -21.99 25.80
CA LEU A 403 -39.44 -20.79 26.00
C LEU A 403 -40.22 -19.67 26.70
N GLU A 404 -41.51 -19.54 26.41
CA GLU A 404 -42.40 -18.57 27.05
C GLU A 404 -42.70 -18.92 28.51
N ALA A 405 -42.56 -20.20 28.89
CA ALA A 405 -42.76 -20.68 30.25
C ALA A 405 -41.56 -20.45 31.19
N TYR A 406 -40.40 -20.01 30.68
CA TYR A 406 -39.26 -19.68 31.55
C TYR A 406 -39.55 -18.48 32.45
N GLY A 407 -39.02 -18.52 33.68
CA GLY A 407 -39.25 -17.47 34.68
C GLY A 407 -38.62 -16.12 34.36
N GLU A 408 -37.61 -16.06 33.49
CA GLU A 408 -36.97 -14.82 33.06
C GLU A 408 -36.70 -14.82 31.55
N ASP A 409 -36.91 -13.69 30.89
CA ASP A 409 -36.85 -13.57 29.42
C ASP A 409 -35.46 -13.91 28.84
N TRP A 410 -34.36 -13.56 29.53
CA TRP A 410 -32.99 -13.88 29.08
C TRP A 410 -32.72 -15.39 28.91
N MET A 411 -33.47 -16.23 29.62
CA MET A 411 -33.35 -17.69 29.54
C MET A 411 -33.67 -18.20 28.14
N ARG A 412 -34.53 -17.49 27.39
CA ARG A 412 -34.85 -17.82 26.00
C ARG A 412 -33.62 -17.72 25.10
N VAL A 413 -32.79 -16.71 25.33
CA VAL A 413 -31.53 -16.52 24.58
C VAL A 413 -30.57 -17.66 24.91
N GLU A 414 -30.33 -17.94 26.19
CA GLU A 414 -29.38 -18.99 26.58
C GLU A 414 -29.83 -20.39 26.17
N ALA A 415 -31.13 -20.68 26.23
CA ALA A 415 -31.68 -21.94 25.74
C ALA A 415 -31.44 -22.09 24.23
N THR A 416 -31.68 -21.03 23.46
CA THR A 416 -31.40 -21.01 22.01
C THR A 416 -29.92 -21.17 21.73
N ARG A 417 -29.05 -20.46 22.47
CA ARG A 417 -27.60 -20.56 22.34
C ARG A 417 -27.09 -21.96 22.64
N GLN A 418 -27.57 -22.61 23.70
CA GLN A 418 -27.21 -23.99 24.01
C GLN A 418 -27.64 -24.94 22.90
N ALA A 419 -28.84 -24.78 22.34
CA ALA A 419 -29.30 -25.59 21.22
C ALA A 419 -28.39 -25.48 20.00
N LEU A 420 -28.02 -24.27 19.62
CA LEU A 420 -27.15 -24.06 18.47
C LEU A 420 -25.70 -24.47 18.77
N LEU A 421 -25.09 -23.91 19.82
CA LEU A 421 -23.66 -24.04 20.09
C LEU A 421 -23.25 -25.44 20.59
N ASN A 422 -24.10 -26.15 21.35
CA ASN A 422 -23.75 -27.49 21.84
C ASN A 422 -23.95 -28.58 20.78
N ASN A 423 -24.76 -28.33 19.75
CA ASN A 423 -24.99 -29.24 18.64
C ASN A 423 -24.33 -28.75 17.35
N ALA A 424 -23.42 -27.77 17.44
CA ALA A 424 -22.59 -27.42 16.31
C ALA A 424 -21.67 -28.60 15.99
N ALA A 425 -21.42 -28.85 14.70
CA ALA A 425 -20.41 -29.81 14.29
C ALA A 425 -19.06 -29.36 14.88
N PRO A 426 -18.39 -30.22 15.68
CA PRO A 426 -17.17 -29.83 16.36
C PRO A 426 -16.12 -29.41 15.32
N PRO A 427 -15.33 -28.37 15.60
CA PRO A 427 -14.33 -27.90 14.66
C PRO A 427 -13.31 -29.02 14.40
N ALA A 428 -13.08 -29.34 13.14
CA ALA A 428 -11.94 -30.14 12.73
C ALA A 428 -10.64 -29.46 13.19
N ALA A 429 -9.53 -30.20 13.28
CA ALA A 429 -8.24 -29.64 13.68
C ALA A 429 -7.83 -28.41 12.84
N SER A 430 -8.21 -28.38 11.56
CA SER A 430 -7.97 -27.26 10.64
C SER A 430 -8.87 -26.03 10.89
N GLN A 431 -9.99 -26.19 11.60
CA GLN A 431 -10.99 -25.15 11.87
C GLN A 431 -10.87 -24.57 13.31
N MET A 432 -10.11 -25.23 14.18
CA MET A 432 -9.98 -24.84 15.58
C MET A 432 -9.49 -23.38 15.73
N GLY A 433 -10.17 -22.61 16.58
CA GLY A 433 -9.93 -21.18 16.80
C GLY A 433 -10.41 -20.24 15.68
N ARG A 434 -11.03 -20.76 14.61
CA ARG A 434 -11.50 -19.96 13.45
C ARG A 434 -13.01 -19.94 13.28
N VAL A 435 -13.70 -20.98 13.77
CA VAL A 435 -15.15 -21.15 13.64
C VAL A 435 -15.88 -21.13 14.99
N GLY A 436 -15.21 -20.62 16.03
CA GLY A 436 -15.74 -20.60 17.39
C GLY A 436 -16.03 -21.99 17.92
N ARG A 437 -17.24 -22.21 18.44
CA ARG A 437 -17.67 -23.47 19.05
C ARG A 437 -17.79 -24.63 18.06
N GLY A 438 -17.97 -24.34 16.78
CA GLY A 438 -18.20 -25.33 15.73
C GLY A 438 -18.98 -24.77 14.55
N VAL A 439 -19.31 -25.63 13.59
CA VAL A 439 -20.06 -25.26 12.38
C VAL A 439 -21.55 -25.56 12.55
N LEU A 440 -22.41 -24.67 12.09
CA LEU A 440 -23.87 -24.76 12.22
C LEU A 440 -24.43 -26.09 11.69
N ARG A 441 -25.26 -26.75 12.50
CA ARG A 441 -26.06 -27.95 12.16
C ARG A 441 -27.49 -27.76 12.64
N SER A 442 -28.33 -27.23 11.77
CA SER A 442 -29.65 -26.69 12.13
C SER A 442 -30.64 -27.77 12.53
N ASN A 443 -30.60 -28.94 11.87
CA ASN A 443 -31.50 -30.04 12.20
C ASN A 443 -31.11 -30.70 13.53
N GLU A 444 -29.80 -30.87 13.78
CA GLU A 444 -29.29 -31.34 15.08
C GLU A 444 -29.67 -30.39 16.22
N ALA A 445 -29.55 -29.07 16.01
CA ALA A 445 -30.05 -28.08 16.96
C ALA A 445 -31.57 -28.19 17.15
N LEU A 446 -32.34 -28.33 16.07
CA LEU A 446 -33.81 -28.47 16.09
C LEU A 446 -34.29 -29.71 16.87
N ALA A 447 -33.50 -30.77 16.92
CA ALA A 447 -33.79 -31.98 17.70
C ALA A 447 -33.62 -31.78 19.21
N MET A 448 -32.87 -30.75 19.64
CA MET A 448 -32.62 -30.50 21.06
C MET A 448 -33.86 -29.93 21.76
N ALA A 449 -34.30 -30.61 22.82
CA ALA A 449 -35.34 -30.10 23.71
C ALA A 449 -34.82 -28.88 24.52
N PRO A 450 -35.67 -27.92 24.88
CA PRO A 450 -35.29 -26.78 25.71
C PRO A 450 -34.70 -27.25 27.05
N PRO A 451 -33.51 -26.75 27.45
CA PRO A 451 -32.91 -27.10 28.73
C PRO A 451 -33.81 -26.75 29.92
N ALA A 452 -33.70 -27.50 31.02
CA ALA A 452 -34.35 -27.10 32.26
C ALA A 452 -33.83 -25.72 32.73
N GLN A 453 -34.70 -24.89 33.31
CA GLN A 453 -34.33 -23.55 33.80
C GLN A 453 -33.10 -23.56 34.73
N ALA A 454 -32.97 -24.59 35.57
CA ALA A 454 -31.83 -24.75 36.48
C ALA A 454 -30.47 -24.99 35.79
N ALA A 455 -30.46 -25.39 34.51
CA ALA A 455 -29.25 -25.59 33.71
C ALA A 455 -28.79 -24.32 32.97
N LEU A 456 -29.63 -23.29 32.92
CA LEU A 456 -29.31 -22.04 32.24
C LEU A 456 -28.49 -21.12 33.15
N ARG A 457 -27.54 -20.40 32.57
CA ARG A 457 -26.67 -19.46 33.27
C ARG A 457 -26.72 -18.13 32.54
N LYS A 458 -27.02 -17.07 33.28
CA LYS A 458 -27.11 -15.73 32.73
C LYS A 458 -25.71 -15.26 32.32
N THR A 459 -25.55 -14.87 31.06
CA THR A 459 -24.31 -14.25 30.57
C THR A 459 -24.17 -12.87 31.23
N PRO A 460 -23.00 -12.52 31.79
CA PRO A 460 -22.75 -11.19 32.36
C PRO A 460 -23.07 -10.06 31.37
N ALA A 461 -23.37 -8.87 31.90
CA ALA A 461 -23.56 -7.70 31.06
C ALA A 461 -22.27 -7.33 30.33
N ASP A 462 -22.36 -7.08 29.03
CA ASP A 462 -21.23 -6.66 28.21
C ASP A 462 -20.90 -5.19 28.45
N SER A 463 -19.63 -4.83 28.22
CA SER A 463 -19.15 -3.45 28.20
C SER A 463 -18.13 -3.28 27.07
N ALA A 464 -18.04 -2.08 26.51
CA ALA A 464 -16.98 -1.70 25.60
C ALA A 464 -15.80 -1.14 26.42
N SER A 465 -14.91 -2.03 26.87
CA SER A 465 -13.79 -1.68 27.75
C SER A 465 -12.45 -2.24 27.26
N PHE A 466 -11.37 -1.65 27.75
CA PHE A 466 -9.98 -2.00 27.41
C PHE A 466 -9.20 -2.28 28.69
N PRO A 467 -9.41 -3.44 29.34
CA PRO A 467 -8.99 -3.70 30.72
C PRO A 467 -7.47 -3.58 30.95
N ILE A 468 -6.66 -3.74 29.89
CA ILE A 468 -5.19 -3.54 29.91
C ILE A 468 -4.79 -2.15 30.40
N LEU A 469 -5.58 -1.11 30.12
CA LEU A 469 -5.29 0.22 30.65
C LEU A 469 -5.34 0.26 32.19
N ARG A 470 -6.11 -0.61 32.85
CA ARG A 470 -6.16 -0.68 34.32
C ARG A 470 -4.87 -1.24 34.91
N VAL A 471 -4.20 -2.13 34.18
CA VAL A 471 -2.88 -2.66 34.52
C VAL A 471 -1.84 -1.54 34.47
N LEU A 472 -1.86 -0.73 33.40
CA LEU A 472 -0.94 0.40 33.22
C LEU A 472 -1.16 1.53 34.22
N THR A 473 -2.41 1.77 34.58
CA THR A 473 -2.79 2.89 35.43
C THR A 473 -2.72 2.60 36.93
N GLY A 474 -2.36 1.37 37.31
CA GLY A 474 -2.20 0.95 38.71
C GLY A 474 -3.51 0.71 39.46
N LEU A 475 -4.65 0.66 38.75
CA LEU A 475 -5.97 0.42 39.34
C LEU A 475 -6.26 -1.07 39.60
N GLY A 476 -5.52 -1.98 38.94
CA GLY A 476 -5.77 -3.41 38.99
C GLY A 476 -7.02 -3.82 38.21
N LEU A 477 -7.13 -5.09 37.82
CA LEU A 477 -8.26 -5.59 37.00
C LEU A 477 -9.61 -5.58 37.73
N ALA A 478 -9.62 -5.46 39.07
CA ALA A 478 -10.79 -5.66 39.93
C ALA A 478 -11.46 -4.38 40.48
N ALA A 479 -10.91 -3.18 40.24
CA ALA A 479 -11.52 -1.94 40.72
C ALA A 479 -12.63 -1.45 39.77
N ALA A 480 -13.76 -0.98 40.32
CA ALA A 480 -14.76 -0.25 39.53
C ALA A 480 -14.12 1.07 39.04
N PRO A 481 -13.91 1.26 37.74
CA PRO A 481 -13.23 2.43 37.22
C PRO A 481 -14.06 3.71 37.47
N PRO A 482 -13.45 4.84 37.86
CA PRO A 482 -14.10 6.15 37.79
C PRO A 482 -14.66 6.39 36.38
N GLU A 483 -15.74 7.15 36.22
CA GLU A 483 -16.40 7.41 34.91
C GLU A 483 -15.40 7.83 33.82
N ARG A 484 -14.40 8.62 34.19
CA ARG A 484 -13.32 9.08 33.30
C ARG A 484 -12.42 7.95 32.79
N GLN A 485 -12.20 6.91 33.58
CA GLN A 485 -11.41 5.75 33.19
C GLN A 485 -12.16 4.87 32.17
N ASN A 486 -13.49 4.78 32.25
CA ASN A 486 -14.29 4.10 31.22
C ASN A 486 -14.15 4.77 29.85
N MET A 487 -14.11 6.11 29.81
CA MET A 487 -13.91 6.85 28.56
C MET A 487 -12.51 6.65 27.96
N PHE A 488 -11.46 6.62 28.80
CA PHE A 488 -10.12 6.28 28.32
C PHE A 488 -10.03 4.87 27.74
N GLU A 489 -10.71 3.92 28.37
CA GLU A 489 -10.77 2.54 27.91
C GLU A 489 -11.51 2.39 26.59
N LEU A 490 -12.66 3.04 26.47
CA LEU A 490 -13.43 3.05 25.23
C LEU A 490 -12.66 3.70 24.08
N GLU A 491 -12.00 4.83 24.32
CA GLU A 491 -11.15 5.49 23.33
C GLU A 491 -10.00 4.59 22.88
N ALA A 492 -9.28 3.97 23.82
CA ALA A 492 -8.18 3.07 23.48
C ALA A 492 -8.65 1.82 22.72
N LEU A 493 -9.84 1.30 23.05
CA LEU A 493 -10.46 0.19 22.32
C LEU A 493 -10.82 0.60 20.88
N GLN A 494 -11.41 1.77 20.68
CA GLN A 494 -11.71 2.27 19.33
C GLN A 494 -10.43 2.48 18.50
N ILE A 495 -9.37 3.03 19.13
CA ILE A 495 -8.05 3.18 18.49
C ILE A 495 -7.46 1.82 18.14
N SER A 496 -7.54 0.83 19.05
CA SER A 496 -6.96 -0.49 18.79
C SER A 496 -7.57 -1.14 17.56
N GLN A 497 -8.88 -1.01 17.37
CA GLN A 497 -9.59 -1.59 16.21
C GLN A 497 -9.25 -0.91 14.88
N GLN A 498 -8.61 0.26 14.92
CA GLN A 498 -8.13 1.00 13.76
C GLN A 498 -6.60 0.84 13.55
N SER A 499 -5.92 0.13 14.46
CA SER A 499 -4.46 -0.01 14.47
C SER A 499 -4.03 -1.48 14.53
N HIS A 500 -3.53 -1.99 13.40
CA HIS A 500 -3.00 -3.35 13.30
C HIS A 500 -1.89 -3.63 14.33
N ASP A 501 -1.04 -2.64 14.62
CA ASP A 501 0.05 -2.76 15.59
C ASP A 501 -0.48 -2.95 17.02
N VAL A 502 -1.52 -2.20 17.39
CA VAL A 502 -2.13 -2.31 18.72
C VAL A 502 -2.84 -3.66 18.85
N GLU A 503 -3.57 -4.12 17.83
CA GLU A 503 -4.24 -5.43 17.88
C GLU A 503 -3.28 -6.61 17.93
N ARG A 504 -2.17 -6.56 17.19
CA ARG A 504 -1.12 -7.59 17.27
C ARG A 504 -0.55 -7.67 18.68
N LEU A 505 -0.29 -6.52 19.32
CA LEU A 505 0.20 -6.48 20.69
C LEU A 505 -0.84 -6.97 21.70
N LEU A 506 -2.14 -6.77 21.45
CA LEU A 506 -3.23 -7.32 22.25
C LEU A 506 -3.31 -8.84 22.19
N ASP A 507 -3.17 -9.43 21.00
CA ASP A 507 -3.13 -10.88 20.82
C ASP A 507 -1.94 -11.50 21.55
N GLU A 508 -0.78 -10.86 21.42
CA GLU A 508 0.42 -11.23 22.18
C GLU A 508 0.19 -11.14 23.69
N TYR A 509 -0.58 -10.15 24.17
CA TYR A 509 -0.91 -9.98 25.57
C TYR A 509 -1.88 -11.05 26.07
N ASP A 510 -2.97 -11.30 25.36
CA ASP A 510 -3.99 -12.29 25.72
C ASP A 510 -3.41 -13.71 25.75
N ALA A 511 -2.41 -14.00 24.91
CA ALA A 511 -1.69 -15.27 24.90
C ALA A 511 -0.81 -15.53 26.14
N LEU A 512 -0.54 -14.52 26.98
CA LEU A 512 0.31 -14.69 28.16
C LEU A 512 -0.38 -15.45 29.32
N GLY A 513 -1.71 -15.54 29.30
CA GLY A 513 -2.49 -16.13 30.40
C GLY A 513 -2.51 -15.26 31.68
N PRO A 514 -3.36 -15.61 32.66
CA PRO A 514 -3.62 -14.78 33.85
C PRO A 514 -2.43 -14.66 34.83
N ASP A 515 -1.43 -15.57 34.77
CA ASP A 515 -0.32 -15.64 35.75
C ASP A 515 0.99 -14.99 35.25
N ALA A 516 0.93 -14.18 34.19
CA ALA A 516 2.11 -13.69 33.46
C ALA A 516 3.00 -12.67 34.19
N GLY A 517 2.60 -12.22 35.39
CA GLY A 517 3.42 -11.37 36.26
C GLY A 517 4.06 -10.17 35.53
N PRO A 518 5.39 -9.97 35.62
CA PRO A 518 6.08 -8.86 34.96
C PRO A 518 5.95 -8.80 33.43
N ALA A 519 5.75 -9.94 32.76
CA ALA A 519 5.64 -10.00 31.30
C ALA A 519 4.35 -9.33 30.80
N ALA A 520 3.25 -9.44 31.55
CA ALA A 520 2.02 -8.70 31.27
C ALA A 520 2.25 -7.19 31.35
N THR A 521 2.94 -6.71 32.39
CA THR A 521 3.24 -5.28 32.54
C THR A 521 4.09 -4.73 31.38
N ILE A 522 5.12 -5.48 30.93
CA ILE A 522 5.96 -5.07 29.79
C ILE A 522 5.16 -5.00 28.49
N LYS A 523 4.31 -6.00 28.21
CA LYS A 523 3.48 -5.97 27.00
C LYS A 523 2.42 -4.87 27.08
N ALA A 524 1.84 -4.64 28.25
CA ALA A 524 0.94 -3.52 28.46
C ALA A 524 1.66 -2.18 28.17
N GLN A 525 2.92 -2.01 28.58
CA GLN A 525 3.70 -0.80 28.27
C GLN A 525 3.89 -0.61 26.76
N ARG A 526 4.20 -1.67 26.02
CA ARG A 526 4.30 -1.62 24.55
C ARG A 526 2.96 -1.25 23.89
N ILE A 527 1.84 -1.73 24.45
CA ILE A 527 0.49 -1.32 24.01
C ILE A 527 0.28 0.18 24.28
N ALA A 528 0.69 0.69 25.44
CA ALA A 528 0.62 2.11 25.77
C ALA A 528 1.43 2.99 24.80
N GLU A 529 2.64 2.56 24.45
CA GLU A 529 3.51 3.24 23.49
C GLU A 529 2.86 3.27 22.10
N ALA A 530 2.34 2.13 21.62
CA ALA A 530 1.64 2.06 20.33
C ALA A 530 0.37 2.95 20.30
N LEU A 531 -0.36 3.05 21.42
CA LEU A 531 -1.50 3.97 21.54
C LEU A 531 -1.05 5.44 21.49
N LEU A 532 0.06 5.80 22.15
CA LEU A 532 0.60 7.16 22.19
C LEU A 532 1.03 7.70 20.81
N ASP A 533 1.42 6.80 19.91
CA ASP A 533 1.86 7.11 18.56
C ASP A 533 0.69 7.22 17.55
N HIS A 534 -0.53 6.85 17.95
CA HIS A 534 -1.69 6.88 17.04
C HIS A 534 -2.14 8.32 16.75
N PRO A 535 -2.38 8.72 15.48
CA PRO A 535 -2.64 10.11 15.11
C PRO A 535 -3.96 10.70 15.62
N THR A 536 -4.93 9.85 15.99
CA THR A 536 -6.27 10.26 16.44
C THR A 536 -6.42 10.29 17.97
N ILE A 537 -5.39 9.90 18.73
CA ILE A 537 -5.42 9.88 20.19
C ILE A 537 -5.76 11.26 20.76
N SER A 538 -6.69 11.32 21.71
CA SER A 538 -7.06 12.54 22.41
C SER A 538 -5.93 13.07 23.28
N SER A 539 -5.95 14.38 23.50
CA SER A 539 -5.00 15.03 24.40
C SER A 539 -5.12 14.48 25.82
N ALA A 540 -6.34 14.14 26.24
CA ALA A 540 -6.63 13.59 27.56
C ALA A 540 -6.04 12.18 27.75
N LEU A 541 -6.26 11.25 26.81
CA LEU A 541 -5.70 9.89 26.88
C LEU A 541 -4.17 9.92 26.77
N LYS A 542 -3.63 10.79 25.90
CA LYS A 542 -2.18 10.99 25.76
C LYS A 542 -1.53 11.45 27.06
N GLN A 543 -2.14 12.40 27.76
CA GLN A 543 -1.67 12.85 29.07
C GLN A 543 -1.74 11.72 30.11
N ARG A 544 -2.85 10.96 30.14
CA ARG A 544 -3.04 9.84 31.08
C ARG A 544 -2.02 8.74 30.90
N LEU A 545 -1.72 8.35 29.66
CA LEU A 545 -0.73 7.34 29.31
C LEU A 545 0.69 7.81 29.67
N ARG A 546 1.06 9.06 29.36
CA ARG A 546 2.37 9.63 29.76
C ARG A 546 2.60 9.65 31.27
N GLN A 547 1.55 9.82 32.06
CA GLN A 547 1.63 9.74 33.52
C GLN A 547 1.73 8.28 34.02
N ALA A 548 1.18 7.32 33.27
CA ALA A 548 1.14 5.91 33.63
C ALA A 548 2.39 5.12 33.19
N THR A 549 3.16 5.63 32.22
CA THR A 549 4.35 4.97 31.68
C THR A 549 5.64 5.66 32.18
N PRO A 550 6.18 5.31 33.36
CA PRO A 550 7.51 5.77 33.76
C PRO A 550 8.58 5.14 32.84
N ARG A 551 9.53 5.95 32.37
CA ARG A 551 10.70 5.53 31.58
C ARG A 551 11.41 4.33 32.26
N PRO A 552 11.69 3.22 31.56
CA PRO A 552 12.39 2.10 32.18
C PRO A 552 13.88 2.41 32.39
N VAL A 553 14.31 2.26 33.64
CA VAL A 553 15.70 2.04 34.05
C VAL A 553 16.10 0.62 33.65
N LYS A 554 17.35 0.45 33.16
CA LYS A 554 17.98 -0.84 32.87
C LYS A 554 17.86 -1.79 34.07
N VAL A 555 17.30 -2.99 33.85
CA VAL A 555 17.37 -4.10 34.82
C VAL A 555 17.90 -5.34 34.11
N GLU A 556 18.97 -5.89 34.70
CA GLU A 556 19.67 -7.10 34.30
C GLU A 556 18.82 -8.35 34.56
N ALA A 557 19.00 -9.37 33.72
CA ALA A 557 18.30 -10.66 33.80
C ALA A 557 18.87 -11.56 34.91
N PRO A 558 18.03 -12.33 35.64
CA PRO A 558 18.51 -13.46 36.42
C PRO A 558 18.18 -14.82 35.77
N ALA A 559 19.26 -15.62 35.67
CA ALA A 559 19.45 -17.06 35.86
C ALA A 559 18.52 -18.13 35.26
N LYS A 560 19.20 -19.12 34.66
CA LYS A 560 18.74 -20.39 34.07
C LYS A 560 17.90 -21.26 35.01
N ALA A 561 16.95 -22.00 34.43
CA ALA A 561 16.29 -23.15 35.04
C ALA A 561 16.74 -24.49 34.41
N ASP A 562 16.53 -25.54 35.20
CA ASP A 562 17.09 -26.91 35.30
C ASP A 562 17.03 -27.83 34.06
N PRO A 563 18.01 -28.73 33.79
CA PRO A 563 18.04 -29.59 32.60
C PRO A 563 17.27 -30.92 32.66
N ASP A 564 16.63 -31.31 33.78
CA ASP A 564 16.25 -32.72 34.03
C ASP A 564 14.73 -33.05 34.05
N ALA A 565 13.87 -32.28 33.37
CA ALA A 565 12.46 -32.66 33.21
C ALA A 565 12.22 -33.51 31.94
N ALA A 566 12.21 -34.84 32.09
CA ALA A 566 11.90 -35.77 31.00
C ALA A 566 10.39 -35.76 30.62
N PRO A 567 10.02 -35.72 29.32
CA PRO A 567 8.63 -35.68 28.89
C PRO A 567 7.99 -37.08 28.78
N PRO A 568 6.64 -37.18 28.86
CA PRO A 568 5.92 -38.44 28.66
C PRO A 568 5.89 -38.85 27.18
N THR A 569 6.27 -40.10 26.94
CA THR A 569 6.27 -40.78 25.64
C THR A 569 4.89 -41.38 25.35
N ASP A 570 4.12 -40.76 24.45
CA ASP A 570 3.28 -41.41 23.43
C ASP A 570 2.32 -40.39 22.79
N MET A 571 2.76 -39.81 21.67
CA MET A 571 1.97 -38.96 20.77
C MET A 571 2.23 -39.41 19.32
N PRO A 572 1.22 -39.46 18.44
CA PRO A 572 1.46 -39.62 17.01
C PRO A 572 2.19 -38.38 16.48
N PRO A 573 3.09 -38.51 15.49
CA PRO A 573 3.98 -37.43 15.12
C PRO A 573 3.19 -36.23 14.57
N PRO A 574 3.50 -35.00 15.02
CA PRO A 574 2.84 -33.78 14.55
C PRO A 574 3.09 -33.61 13.03
N SER A 575 2.07 -33.13 12.30
CA SER A 575 2.28 -32.70 10.93
C SER A 575 3.38 -31.61 10.90
N ASN A 576 4.32 -31.70 9.94
CA ASN A 576 5.52 -30.85 9.88
C ASN A 576 5.29 -29.33 9.92
N ARG A 577 4.05 -28.84 9.77
CA ARG A 577 3.68 -27.41 9.88
C ARG A 577 3.36 -26.93 11.30
N ALA A 578 3.17 -27.82 12.28
CA ALA A 578 2.93 -27.46 13.68
C ALA A 578 4.21 -27.44 14.54
N VAL A 579 5.33 -27.98 14.03
CA VAL A 579 6.60 -28.11 14.76
C VAL A 579 7.50 -26.86 14.58
N ALA A 580 7.28 -26.09 13.52
CA ALA A 580 7.97 -24.84 13.23
C ALA A 580 7.04 -23.92 12.42
N PRO A 581 6.27 -23.01 13.05
CA PRO A 581 5.47 -22.05 12.30
C PRO A 581 6.40 -21.21 11.40
N GLU A 582 6.07 -21.13 10.11
CA GLU A 582 6.81 -20.29 9.16
C GLU A 582 6.72 -18.83 9.63
N LEU A 583 7.84 -18.28 10.10
CA LEU A 583 7.94 -16.89 10.48
C LEU A 583 7.63 -16.02 9.25
N PRO A 584 6.75 -15.01 9.36
CA PRO A 584 6.47 -14.12 8.25
C PRO A 584 7.77 -13.41 7.87
N VAL A 585 8.15 -13.60 6.61
CA VAL A 585 9.31 -12.96 6.01
C VAL A 585 9.11 -11.45 6.04
N PRO A 586 10.00 -10.65 6.67
CA PRO A 586 9.90 -9.21 6.63
C PRO A 586 9.87 -8.71 5.18
N PRO A 587 9.08 -7.69 4.82
CA PRO A 587 9.06 -7.18 3.44
C PRO A 587 10.35 -6.42 3.09
N VAL A 588 11.04 -5.90 4.10
CA VAL A 588 12.26 -5.10 3.94
C VAL A 588 13.30 -5.49 4.99
N ARG A 589 14.56 -5.30 4.64
CA ARG A 589 15.73 -5.34 5.50
C ARG A 589 16.21 -3.92 5.74
N ARG A 590 16.44 -3.55 7.00
CA ARG A 590 17.05 -2.27 7.38
C ARG A 590 18.55 -2.44 7.51
N LEU A 591 19.32 -1.54 6.89
CA LEU A 591 20.78 -1.55 6.92
C LEU A 591 21.32 -0.16 7.21
N TRP A 592 22.23 -0.05 8.18
CA TRP A 592 22.97 1.19 8.39
C TRP A 592 23.92 1.47 7.24
N VAL A 593 24.01 2.74 6.86
CA VAL A 593 24.95 3.27 5.87
C VAL A 593 25.52 4.60 6.37
N TYR A 594 26.63 5.02 5.78
CA TYR A 594 27.04 6.40 5.87
C TYR A 594 26.13 7.26 4.98
N ALA A 595 25.62 8.34 5.55
CA ALA A 595 24.91 9.36 4.79
C ALA A 595 25.91 10.22 4.01
N ARG A 596 26.98 10.71 4.65
CA ARG A 596 28.03 11.52 4.02
C ARG A 596 29.37 10.81 4.08
N ASP A 597 30.41 11.45 3.55
CA ASP A 597 31.78 10.94 3.65
C ASP A 597 32.14 10.64 5.13
N PRO A 598 32.71 9.45 5.44
CA PRO A 598 33.14 9.08 6.80
C PRO A 598 34.00 10.13 7.51
N LEU A 599 34.74 10.96 6.76
CA LEU A 599 35.61 12.01 7.31
C LEU A 599 34.86 13.08 8.10
N LEU A 600 33.57 13.30 7.79
CA LEU A 600 32.70 14.24 8.51
C LEU A 600 32.22 13.67 9.87
N ASN A 601 32.48 12.40 10.17
CA ASN A 601 32.14 11.77 11.45
C ASN A 601 32.95 12.34 12.64
N THR A 602 34.01 13.11 12.37
CA THR A 602 34.82 13.79 13.39
C THR A 602 34.34 15.22 13.70
N ASP A 603 33.38 15.75 12.94
CA ASP A 603 32.77 17.05 13.19
C ASP A 603 31.54 16.88 14.11
N MET A 604 31.64 17.44 15.31
CA MET A 604 30.57 17.38 16.33
C MET A 604 29.24 18.00 15.86
N ASN A 605 29.25 18.85 14.83
CA ASN A 605 28.02 19.41 14.27
C ASN A 605 27.25 18.41 13.40
N TYR A 606 27.91 17.33 12.93
CA TYR A 606 27.36 16.38 11.96
C TYR A 606 27.38 14.92 12.44
N PHE A 607 27.92 14.65 13.64
CA PHE A 607 28.03 13.30 14.22
C PHE A 607 26.67 12.55 14.25
N ASP A 608 25.60 13.19 14.74
CA ASP A 608 24.26 12.57 14.81
C ASP A 608 23.54 12.46 13.46
N LEU A 609 24.14 12.97 12.38
CA LEU A 609 23.52 13.12 11.05
C LEU A 609 24.21 12.28 9.96
N ASN A 610 25.37 11.69 10.26
CA ASN A 610 26.19 10.97 9.29
C ASN A 610 25.84 9.48 9.15
N GLU A 611 25.02 8.95 10.05
CA GLU A 611 24.57 7.55 10.02
C GLU A 611 23.06 7.49 9.76
N VAL A 612 22.65 6.69 8.76
CA VAL A 612 21.23 6.53 8.43
C VAL A 612 20.90 5.07 8.11
N GLU A 613 19.65 4.68 8.37
CA GLU A 613 19.14 3.36 7.99
C GLU A 613 18.46 3.43 6.60
N LEU A 614 18.90 2.59 5.67
CA LEU A 614 18.19 2.35 4.41
C LEU A 614 17.32 1.10 4.51
N CYS A 615 16.12 1.18 3.95
CA CYS A 615 15.25 0.01 3.74
C CYS A 615 15.49 -0.56 2.34
N VAL A 616 15.96 -1.82 2.28
CA VAL A 616 16.11 -2.58 1.04
C VAL A 616 15.12 -3.77 1.02
N PRO A 617 14.68 -4.26 -0.15
CA PRO A 617 13.80 -5.43 -0.22
C PRO A 617 14.39 -6.63 0.52
N TRP A 618 13.56 -7.42 1.19
CA TRP A 618 14.02 -8.64 1.83
C TRP A 618 14.24 -9.76 0.80
N GLU A 619 15.41 -10.38 0.85
CA GLU A 619 15.78 -11.50 -0.01
C GLU A 619 15.96 -12.76 0.85
N ASN A 620 15.09 -13.76 0.65
CA ASN A 620 15.05 -14.98 1.47
C ASN A 620 16.35 -15.80 1.42
N ASP A 621 16.96 -15.90 0.24
CA ASP A 621 18.16 -16.71 -0.01
C ASP A 621 19.45 -15.88 -0.06
N LEU A 622 19.48 -14.72 0.62
CA LEU A 622 20.65 -13.85 0.65
C LEU A 622 21.85 -14.58 1.29
N LYS A 623 22.94 -14.77 0.54
CA LYS A 623 24.14 -15.44 1.05
C LYS A 623 25.17 -14.43 1.56
N ALA A 624 26.11 -14.88 2.39
CA ALA A 624 27.20 -14.05 2.89
C ALA A 624 28.05 -13.45 1.74
N GLY A 625 28.53 -12.21 1.92
CA GLY A 625 29.10 -11.39 0.84
C GLY A 625 27.99 -10.93 -0.09
N PRO A 626 27.02 -10.16 0.46
CA PRO A 626 25.60 -10.26 0.18
C PRO A 626 25.33 -10.63 -1.29
N VAL A 627 24.99 -11.90 -1.48
CA VAL A 627 24.69 -12.48 -2.80
C VAL A 627 23.18 -12.65 -2.89
N GLY A 628 22.52 -11.67 -3.51
CA GLY A 628 21.06 -11.60 -3.68
C GLY A 628 20.61 -11.98 -5.09
N GLU A 629 19.44 -11.49 -5.50
CA GLU A 629 18.91 -11.58 -6.86
C GLU A 629 19.65 -10.63 -7.82
N TYR A 630 19.92 -9.40 -7.36
CA TYR A 630 20.52 -8.35 -8.19
C TYR A 630 22.04 -8.25 -8.11
N LEU A 631 22.60 -8.48 -6.92
CA LEU A 631 23.99 -8.14 -6.59
C LEU A 631 24.75 -9.34 -6.03
N GLU A 632 26.06 -9.35 -6.26
CA GLU A 632 27.02 -10.28 -5.67
C GLU A 632 28.22 -9.46 -5.16
N VAL A 633 28.39 -9.34 -3.84
CA VAL A 633 29.52 -8.59 -3.27
C VAL A 633 30.71 -9.51 -3.03
N VAL A 634 31.79 -9.28 -3.77
CA VAL A 634 33.00 -10.09 -3.72
C VAL A 634 34.16 -9.23 -3.23
N ASP A 635 34.52 -9.41 -1.97
CA ASP A 635 35.52 -8.55 -1.32
C ASP A 635 36.92 -9.16 -1.33
N ILE A 636 37.55 -9.10 -2.49
CA ILE A 636 38.94 -9.48 -2.71
C ILE A 636 39.74 -8.19 -2.92
N ASP A 637 40.87 -8.09 -2.24
CA ASP A 637 41.87 -7.02 -2.36
C ASP A 637 43.14 -7.58 -3.03
N PRO A 638 43.17 -7.61 -4.38
CA PRO A 638 44.36 -8.03 -5.10
C PRO A 638 45.61 -7.21 -4.76
N PRO A 639 45.56 -5.86 -4.65
CA PRO A 639 46.71 -5.06 -4.24
C PRO A 639 47.29 -5.42 -2.86
N GLY A 640 46.43 -5.77 -1.90
CA GLY A 640 46.83 -6.22 -0.57
C GLY A 640 47.09 -7.72 -0.45
N GLY A 641 46.78 -8.50 -1.50
CA GLY A 641 46.91 -9.96 -1.51
C GLY A 641 45.98 -10.68 -0.53
N ARG A 642 44.79 -10.12 -0.26
CA ARG A 642 43.86 -10.58 0.77
C ARG A 642 42.46 -10.79 0.22
N ALA A 643 41.71 -11.68 0.87
CA ALA A 643 40.27 -11.78 0.71
C ALA A 643 39.63 -11.50 2.07
N TYR A 644 38.68 -10.58 2.11
CA TYR A 644 37.99 -10.22 3.34
C TYR A 644 36.85 -11.18 3.61
N VAL A 645 36.54 -11.38 4.90
CA VAL A 645 35.45 -12.27 5.30
C VAL A 645 34.13 -11.72 4.75
N PRO A 646 33.33 -12.53 4.05
CA PRO A 646 32.02 -12.10 3.55
C PRO A 646 31.09 -11.72 4.71
N VAL A 647 30.38 -10.60 4.61
CA VAL A 647 29.36 -10.23 5.62
C VAL A 647 28.13 -11.11 5.46
N ASP A 648 27.71 -11.77 6.54
CA ASP A 648 26.46 -12.53 6.57
C ASP A 648 25.34 -11.66 7.16
N LEU A 649 24.59 -10.96 6.31
CA LEU A 649 23.48 -10.12 6.77
C LEU A 649 22.33 -10.94 7.40
N ASN A 650 22.29 -12.27 7.22
CA ASN A 650 21.34 -13.15 7.90
C ASN A 650 21.82 -13.59 9.29
N HIS A 651 23.04 -13.21 9.71
CA HIS A 651 23.53 -13.51 11.04
C HIS A 651 22.59 -12.90 12.11
N PRO A 652 22.09 -13.67 13.10
CA PRO A 652 21.09 -13.20 14.07
C PRO A 652 21.47 -11.90 14.79
N SER A 653 22.75 -11.74 15.16
CA SER A 653 23.25 -10.52 15.81
C SER A 653 23.18 -9.29 14.91
N LEU A 654 23.34 -9.46 13.59
CA LEU A 654 23.24 -8.35 12.62
C LEU A 654 21.78 -8.05 12.30
N LEU A 655 20.91 -9.07 12.20
CA LEU A 655 19.46 -8.89 12.04
C LEU A 655 18.85 -8.07 13.18
N ALA A 656 19.28 -8.30 14.42
CA ALA A 656 18.81 -7.56 15.59
C ALA A 656 19.27 -6.08 15.64
N GLN A 657 20.27 -5.69 14.82
CA GLN A 657 20.92 -4.38 14.88
C GLN A 657 20.77 -3.56 13.59
N SER A 658 20.00 -4.03 12.61
CA SER A 658 19.96 -3.46 11.25
C SER A 658 21.34 -3.49 10.56
N GLY A 659 22.11 -4.57 10.75
CA GLY A 659 23.47 -4.71 10.21
C GLY A 659 24.56 -4.13 11.11
N TYR A 660 25.77 -3.96 10.56
CA TYR A 660 26.86 -3.26 11.23
C TYR A 660 26.56 -1.76 11.27
N ARG A 661 26.82 -1.10 12.40
CA ARG A 661 26.89 0.36 12.41
C ARG A 661 28.04 0.87 11.53
N PRO A 662 27.94 2.10 11.00
CA PRO A 662 28.96 2.66 10.13
C PRO A 662 30.34 2.70 10.76
N THR A 663 31.34 2.23 10.01
CA THR A 663 32.74 2.20 10.45
C THR A 663 33.69 2.08 9.26
N GLU A 664 34.82 2.79 9.30
CA GLU A 664 35.88 2.68 8.28
C GLU A 664 36.82 1.48 8.51
N GLY A 665 36.78 0.89 9.72
CA GLY A 665 37.72 -0.15 10.13
C GLY A 665 37.27 -1.57 9.82
N ASN A 666 36.01 -1.77 9.41
CA ASN A 666 35.43 -3.09 9.19
C ASN A 666 35.08 -3.32 7.70
N PRO A 667 35.85 -4.14 6.97
CA PRO A 667 35.54 -4.52 5.59
C PRO A 667 34.14 -5.14 5.40
N GLN A 668 33.60 -5.81 6.43
CA GLN A 668 32.24 -6.34 6.37
C GLN A 668 31.17 -5.23 6.33
N PHE A 669 31.43 -4.09 6.96
CA PHE A 669 30.58 -2.91 6.80
C PHE A 669 30.73 -2.32 5.38
N HIS A 670 31.92 -2.32 4.79
CA HIS A 670 32.12 -1.82 3.42
C HIS A 670 31.27 -2.63 2.42
N GLN A 671 31.20 -3.95 2.61
CA GLN A 671 30.32 -4.84 1.85
C GLN A 671 28.82 -4.53 2.07
N GLN A 672 28.40 -4.25 3.30
CA GLN A 672 27.03 -3.83 3.61
C GLN A 672 26.68 -2.49 2.96
N MET A 673 27.59 -1.52 3.03
CA MET A 673 27.43 -0.18 2.47
C MET A 673 27.14 -0.23 0.97
N VAL A 674 28.02 -0.88 0.20
CA VAL A 674 27.84 -0.96 -1.25
C VAL A 674 26.57 -1.70 -1.65
N TYR A 675 26.19 -2.75 -0.91
CA TYR A 675 24.98 -3.52 -1.17
C TYR A 675 23.71 -2.70 -0.88
N ALA A 676 23.64 -2.05 0.28
CA ALA A 676 22.46 -1.29 0.70
C ALA A 676 22.17 -0.13 -0.26
N VAL A 677 23.20 0.64 -0.62
CA VAL A 677 23.05 1.79 -1.51
C VAL A 677 22.71 1.35 -2.95
N ALA A 678 23.38 0.33 -3.48
CA ALA A 678 23.09 -0.16 -4.83
C ALA A 678 21.67 -0.76 -4.94
N MET A 679 21.21 -1.51 -3.93
CA MET A 679 19.82 -2.02 -3.89
C MET A 679 18.79 -0.89 -3.80
N LYS A 680 19.11 0.20 -3.09
CA LYS A 680 18.25 1.40 -3.05
C LYS A 680 18.14 2.06 -4.43
N THR A 681 19.27 2.19 -5.15
CA THR A 681 19.30 2.73 -6.52
C THR A 681 18.47 1.88 -7.48
N ILE A 682 18.61 0.55 -7.43
CA ILE A 682 17.78 -0.38 -8.22
C ILE A 682 16.29 -0.18 -7.92
N GLY A 683 15.93 -0.04 -6.64
CA GLY A 683 14.55 0.21 -6.21
C GLY A 683 13.93 1.47 -6.82
N HIS A 684 14.69 2.57 -6.90
CA HIS A 684 14.23 3.80 -7.56
C HIS A 684 13.97 3.59 -9.05
N PHE A 685 14.83 2.84 -9.75
CA PHE A 685 14.63 2.51 -11.16
C PHE A 685 13.38 1.67 -11.40
N GLU A 686 13.18 0.61 -10.62
CA GLU A 686 12.02 -0.25 -10.77
C GLU A 686 10.71 0.49 -10.46
N GLN A 687 10.72 1.34 -9.43
CA GLN A 687 9.57 2.14 -9.05
C GLN A 687 9.21 3.16 -10.14
N ALA A 688 10.20 3.88 -10.67
CA ALA A 688 9.98 4.89 -11.71
C ALA A 688 9.55 4.26 -13.04
N LEU A 689 10.21 3.17 -13.48
CA LEU A 689 9.95 2.51 -14.76
C LEU A 689 8.75 1.55 -14.72
N GLY A 690 8.32 1.11 -13.54
CA GLY A 690 7.19 0.20 -13.38
C GLY A 690 7.47 -1.26 -13.74
N ARG A 691 8.75 -1.67 -13.72
CA ARG A 691 9.21 -3.01 -14.15
C ARG A 691 10.54 -3.39 -13.51
N VAL A 692 10.89 -4.68 -13.53
CA VAL A 692 12.21 -5.16 -13.09
C VAL A 692 13.34 -4.61 -13.97
N ALA A 693 14.49 -4.32 -13.36
CA ALA A 693 15.68 -3.86 -14.07
C ALA A 693 16.53 -5.03 -14.58
N LEU A 694 17.13 -4.89 -15.75
CA LEU A 694 18.04 -5.90 -16.32
C LEU A 694 19.44 -5.32 -16.44
N TRP A 695 20.44 -6.16 -16.17
CA TRP A 695 21.84 -5.84 -16.46
C TRP A 695 22.13 -6.03 -17.95
N ALA A 696 23.18 -5.37 -18.44
CA ALA A 696 23.64 -5.55 -19.80
C ALA A 696 23.98 -7.04 -20.06
N PRO A 697 23.50 -7.64 -21.16
CA PRO A 697 23.78 -9.04 -21.46
C PRO A 697 25.24 -9.24 -21.85
N ARG A 698 25.81 -10.38 -21.46
CA ARG A 698 27.13 -10.80 -21.95
C ARG A 698 27.01 -11.43 -23.32
N PHE A 699 27.93 -11.10 -24.21
CA PHE A 699 27.99 -11.73 -25.54
C PHE A 699 29.07 -12.80 -25.57
N ALA A 700 28.70 -14.02 -25.96
CA ALA A 700 29.63 -15.12 -26.19
C ALA A 700 29.62 -15.54 -27.66
N SER A 701 30.76 -16.00 -28.19
CA SER A 701 30.82 -16.65 -29.50
C SER A 701 30.69 -18.16 -29.32
N LEU A 702 29.61 -18.75 -29.81
CA LEU A 702 29.39 -20.20 -29.81
C LEU A 702 29.23 -20.65 -31.27
N ASN A 703 30.08 -21.57 -31.75
CA ASN A 703 30.08 -22.04 -33.13
C ASN A 703 30.14 -20.92 -34.19
N GLY A 704 30.90 -19.85 -33.92
CA GLY A 704 31.02 -18.68 -34.80
C GLY A 704 29.79 -17.74 -34.80
N LYS A 705 28.76 -18.01 -33.99
CA LYS A 705 27.59 -17.14 -33.79
C LYS A 705 27.67 -16.41 -32.45
N ARG A 706 27.47 -15.09 -32.48
CA ARG A 706 27.39 -14.25 -31.28
C ARG A 706 26.02 -14.47 -30.60
N THR A 707 26.03 -14.98 -29.37
CA THR A 707 24.83 -15.22 -28.55
C THR A 707 24.86 -14.32 -27.31
N SER A 708 23.71 -13.75 -26.95
CA SER A 708 23.54 -13.00 -25.70
C SER A 708 23.26 -13.97 -24.55
N ARG A 709 23.80 -13.66 -23.37
CA ARG A 709 23.60 -14.42 -22.13
C ARG A 709 23.09 -13.48 -21.04
N PHE A 710 22.08 -13.95 -20.32
CA PHE A 710 21.52 -13.27 -19.17
C PHE A 710 22.60 -13.09 -18.09
N VAL A 711 22.61 -11.91 -17.46
CA VAL A 711 23.43 -11.62 -16.29
C VAL A 711 22.49 -11.47 -15.10
N ARG A 712 22.49 -12.47 -14.21
CA ARG A 712 21.70 -12.45 -12.98
C ARG A 712 22.18 -11.33 -12.06
N ARG A 713 23.48 -11.30 -11.76
CA ARG A 713 24.06 -10.43 -10.72
C ARG A 713 25.12 -9.49 -11.27
N LEU A 714 25.04 -8.23 -10.86
CA LEU A 714 26.16 -7.28 -10.96
C LEU A 714 27.13 -7.58 -9.83
N ARG A 715 28.41 -7.74 -10.15
CA ARG A 715 29.43 -7.97 -9.12
C ARG A 715 29.92 -6.65 -8.54
N ILE A 716 30.14 -6.60 -7.23
CA ILE A 716 30.69 -5.42 -6.58
C ILE A 716 31.96 -5.81 -5.84
N TYR A 717 33.05 -5.08 -6.08
CA TYR A 717 34.34 -5.28 -5.45
C TYR A 717 34.73 -4.03 -4.63
N PRO A 718 34.48 -4.02 -3.30
CA PRO A 718 34.74 -2.85 -2.44
C PRO A 718 36.21 -2.42 -2.38
N HIS A 719 37.15 -3.36 -2.56
CA HIS A 719 38.60 -3.13 -2.48
C HIS A 719 39.34 -3.59 -3.75
N ALA A 720 38.79 -3.29 -4.93
CA ALA A 720 39.26 -3.82 -6.20
C ALA A 720 40.66 -3.34 -6.61
N LEU A 721 41.00 -2.10 -6.28
CA LEU A 721 42.21 -1.41 -6.76
C LEU A 721 42.78 -0.46 -5.70
N ARG A 722 44.10 -0.22 -5.75
CA ARG A 722 44.78 0.75 -4.89
C ARG A 722 45.05 2.05 -5.65
N GLU A 723 43.97 2.73 -6.00
CA GLU A 723 43.96 3.96 -6.81
C GLU A 723 42.79 4.83 -6.34
N ALA A 724 42.90 6.15 -6.52
CA ALA A 724 41.84 7.11 -6.21
C ALA A 724 40.76 7.12 -7.31
N ASN A 725 40.15 5.96 -7.55
CA ASN A 725 39.22 5.76 -8.65
C ASN A 725 38.16 4.71 -8.27
N ALA A 726 36.95 4.84 -8.78
CA ALA A 726 35.90 3.82 -8.73
C ALA A 726 35.19 3.84 -10.09
N TYR A 727 34.81 2.69 -10.64
CA TYR A 727 34.14 2.66 -11.94
C TYR A 727 33.31 1.39 -12.16
N TYR A 728 32.27 1.52 -12.99
CA TYR A 728 31.59 0.39 -13.63
C TYR A 728 32.42 -0.17 -14.79
N SER A 729 32.64 -1.49 -14.79
CA SER A 729 33.23 -2.25 -15.88
C SER A 729 32.14 -2.96 -16.70
N PRO A 730 31.86 -2.54 -17.96
CA PRO A 730 30.89 -3.21 -18.82
C PRO A 730 31.31 -4.62 -19.20
N GLU A 731 32.60 -4.83 -19.46
CA GLU A 731 33.14 -6.14 -19.85
C GLU A 731 32.96 -7.17 -18.72
N LYS A 732 33.28 -6.76 -17.50
CA LYS A 732 33.12 -7.64 -16.32
C LYS A 732 31.70 -7.63 -15.79
N CYS A 733 30.87 -6.67 -16.19
CA CYS A 733 29.61 -6.34 -15.53
C CYS A 733 29.81 -6.28 -14.00
N ALA A 734 30.68 -5.37 -13.57
CA ALA A 734 31.10 -5.25 -12.18
C ALA A 734 31.40 -3.80 -11.78
N LEU A 735 31.14 -3.44 -10.52
CA LEU A 735 31.60 -2.20 -9.91
C LEU A 735 32.95 -2.45 -9.22
N LEU A 736 33.94 -1.63 -9.54
CA LEU A 736 35.30 -1.75 -9.01
C LEU A 736 35.62 -0.49 -8.20
N PHE A 737 35.72 -0.62 -6.88
CA PHE A 737 36.03 0.50 -5.99
C PHE A 737 37.50 0.49 -5.58
N GLY A 738 38.12 1.66 -5.68
CA GLY A 738 39.49 1.89 -5.25
C GLY A 738 39.61 2.40 -3.82
N TYR A 739 40.81 2.22 -3.27
CA TYR A 739 41.21 2.84 -2.01
C TYR A 739 42.63 3.42 -2.14
N PHE A 740 42.89 4.54 -1.48
CA PHE A 740 44.15 5.27 -1.62
C PHE A 740 44.55 5.95 -0.30
N ARG A 741 45.79 6.44 -0.24
CA ARG A 741 46.23 7.23 0.93
C ARG A 741 45.90 8.70 0.72
N ALA A 742 45.32 9.32 1.75
CA ALA A 742 45.09 10.76 1.75
C ALA A 742 46.40 11.53 1.51
N SER A 743 46.36 12.51 0.61
CA SER A 743 47.47 13.43 0.39
C SER A 743 47.57 14.41 1.57
N GLY A 744 48.78 14.83 1.96
CA GLY A 744 49.07 15.53 3.23
C GLY A 744 48.45 16.93 3.42
N SER A 745 47.45 17.32 2.65
CA SER A 745 46.82 18.65 2.68
C SER A 745 45.29 18.63 2.84
N SER A 746 44.63 17.48 2.89
CA SER A 746 43.17 17.43 3.11
C SER A 746 42.85 17.56 4.60
N VAL A 747 42.26 18.70 4.99
CA VAL A 747 41.71 18.93 6.34
C VAL A 747 40.69 17.83 6.66
N GLY A 748 40.88 17.11 7.77
CA GLY A 748 39.99 16.02 8.21
C GLY A 748 40.55 14.60 8.03
N ASN A 749 41.53 14.38 7.15
CA ASN A 749 42.20 13.09 7.02
C ASN A 749 43.39 12.96 7.98
N LEU A 750 43.59 11.78 8.58
CA LEU A 750 44.88 11.42 9.16
C LEU A 750 45.94 11.48 8.03
N PRO A 751 47.04 12.24 8.18
CA PRO A 751 48.09 12.27 7.16
C PRO A 751 48.59 10.84 6.85
N GLY A 752 48.35 10.37 5.62
CA GLY A 752 48.66 9.00 5.19
C GLY A 752 47.61 7.91 5.55
N GLY A 753 46.44 8.31 6.08
CA GLY A 753 45.27 7.44 6.29
C GLY A 753 44.68 6.92 4.99
N LEU A 754 43.93 5.81 5.06
CA LEU A 754 43.30 5.19 3.89
C LEU A 754 41.90 5.78 3.68
N VAL A 755 41.60 6.14 2.43
CA VAL A 755 40.27 6.56 1.96
C VAL A 755 39.70 5.44 1.10
N PHE A 756 38.43 5.10 1.31
CA PHE A 756 37.74 4.01 0.62
C PHE A 756 36.55 4.55 -0.18
N ASN A 757 36.59 4.45 -1.51
CA ASN A 757 35.51 4.94 -2.37
C ASN A 757 34.19 4.17 -2.15
N CYS A 758 34.28 2.90 -1.72
CA CYS A 758 33.12 2.07 -1.41
C CYS A 758 32.32 2.53 -0.17
N LEU A 759 32.85 3.47 0.62
CA LEU A 759 32.16 4.07 1.76
C LEU A 759 31.37 5.33 1.40
N SER A 760 31.50 5.85 0.19
CA SER A 760 30.72 6.99 -0.27
C SER A 760 29.37 6.55 -0.81
N HIS A 761 28.28 7.04 -0.22
CA HIS A 761 26.92 6.82 -0.70
C HIS A 761 26.79 7.22 -2.17
N ASP A 762 27.34 8.38 -2.53
CA ASP A 762 27.11 8.98 -3.84
C ASP A 762 27.92 8.30 -4.94
N ILE A 763 29.18 7.90 -4.66
CA ILE A 763 29.97 7.09 -5.62
C ILE A 763 29.27 5.76 -5.89
N VAL A 764 28.77 5.07 -4.87
CA VAL A 764 28.09 3.78 -5.07
C VAL A 764 26.83 3.93 -5.93
N ALA A 765 26.01 4.95 -5.65
CA ALA A 765 24.82 5.24 -6.44
C ALA A 765 25.16 5.65 -7.89
N HIS A 766 26.21 6.46 -8.07
CA HIS A 766 26.73 6.88 -9.37
C HIS A 766 27.16 5.67 -10.22
N GLU A 767 28.03 4.80 -9.69
CA GLU A 767 28.51 3.62 -10.43
C GLU A 767 27.41 2.59 -10.71
N THR A 768 26.48 2.42 -9.76
CA THR A 768 25.31 1.56 -9.97
C THR A 768 24.43 2.09 -11.10
N THR A 769 24.34 3.42 -11.25
CA THR A 769 23.58 4.06 -12.33
C THR A 769 24.18 3.78 -13.69
N HIS A 770 25.50 3.79 -13.84
CA HIS A 770 26.16 3.38 -15.10
C HIS A 770 25.79 1.96 -15.51
N ALA A 771 25.78 1.02 -14.55
CA ALA A 771 25.39 -0.36 -14.81
C ALA A 771 23.91 -0.52 -15.22
N LEU A 772 23.01 0.25 -14.59
CA LEU A 772 21.59 0.27 -14.92
C LEU A 772 21.36 0.90 -16.30
N LEU A 773 22.07 1.97 -16.62
CA LEU A 773 21.97 2.65 -17.91
C LEU A 773 22.51 1.79 -19.06
N ASP A 774 23.59 1.03 -18.88
CA ASP A 774 24.08 0.07 -19.91
C ASP A 774 23.08 -1.07 -20.15
N GLY A 775 22.34 -1.50 -19.11
CA GLY A 775 21.25 -2.46 -19.24
C GLY A 775 19.98 -1.90 -19.91
N LEU A 776 19.69 -0.61 -19.69
CA LEU A 776 18.52 0.06 -20.25
C LEU A 776 18.75 0.56 -21.68
N HIS A 777 19.87 1.22 -21.96
CA HIS A 777 20.22 1.75 -23.27
C HIS A 777 21.63 1.29 -23.68
N PRO A 778 21.77 0.05 -24.21
CA PRO A 778 23.09 -0.55 -24.51
C PRO A 778 23.96 0.22 -25.53
N ARG A 779 23.39 1.23 -26.19
CA ARG A 779 24.06 2.05 -27.22
C ARG A 779 24.49 3.42 -26.73
N TYR A 780 24.14 3.80 -25.51
CA TYR A 780 24.55 5.09 -24.93
C TYR A 780 26.05 5.15 -24.65
N LYS A 781 26.70 3.99 -24.42
CA LYS A 781 28.17 3.89 -24.34
C LYS A 781 28.91 4.21 -25.64
N VAL A 782 28.22 4.45 -26.76
CA VAL A 782 28.88 4.83 -28.02
C VAL A 782 29.01 6.35 -28.11
N PRO A 783 30.23 6.91 -28.16
CA PRO A 783 30.46 8.35 -28.21
C PRO A 783 30.06 8.89 -29.59
N SER A 784 28.80 9.30 -29.70
CA SER A 784 28.20 9.84 -30.93
C SER A 784 28.32 11.36 -31.01
N GLY A 785 28.54 12.03 -29.88
CA GLY A 785 28.76 13.46 -29.78
C GLY A 785 29.08 13.89 -28.35
N LEU A 786 29.27 15.20 -28.14
CA LEU A 786 29.63 15.79 -26.84
C LEU A 786 28.57 15.54 -25.76
N ASP A 787 27.29 15.67 -26.11
CA ASP A 787 26.18 15.46 -25.17
C ASP A 787 26.07 14.01 -24.71
N MET A 788 26.37 13.04 -25.57
CA MET A 788 26.21 11.62 -25.22
C MET A 788 27.18 11.21 -24.11
N LEU A 789 28.44 11.66 -24.20
CA LEU A 789 29.44 11.43 -23.13
C LEU A 789 29.05 12.19 -21.86
N ALA A 790 28.69 13.46 -21.99
CA ALA A 790 28.31 14.30 -20.86
C ALA A 790 27.02 13.84 -20.16
N PHE A 791 26.10 13.21 -20.89
CA PHE A 791 24.83 12.71 -20.35
C PHE A 791 25.03 11.54 -19.40
N HIS A 792 25.94 10.61 -19.72
CA HIS A 792 26.23 9.46 -18.86
C HIS A 792 26.63 9.90 -17.45
N GLU A 793 27.62 10.78 -17.36
CA GLU A 793 28.11 11.34 -16.11
C GLU A 793 27.04 12.17 -15.39
N ALA A 794 26.41 13.10 -16.12
CA ALA A 794 25.38 13.95 -15.54
C ALA A 794 24.19 13.18 -14.99
N PHE A 795 23.79 12.10 -15.67
CA PHE A 795 22.65 11.29 -15.23
C PHE A 795 22.99 10.48 -13.98
N ALA A 796 24.21 9.92 -13.90
CA ALA A 796 24.69 9.25 -12.70
C ALA A 796 24.78 10.22 -11.50
N ASP A 797 25.24 11.45 -11.72
CA ASP A 797 25.26 12.51 -10.70
C ASP A 797 23.85 12.93 -10.26
N ILE A 798 22.89 13.05 -11.19
CA ILE A 798 21.48 13.33 -10.86
C ILE A 798 20.94 12.22 -9.95
N VAL A 799 21.16 10.95 -10.29
CA VAL A 799 20.66 9.83 -9.49
C VAL A 799 21.31 9.83 -8.11
N ALA A 800 22.63 9.96 -8.02
CA ALA A 800 23.36 10.00 -6.75
C ALA A 800 22.86 11.14 -5.85
N LEU A 801 22.84 12.36 -6.38
CA LEU A 801 22.42 13.56 -5.65
C LEU A 801 20.98 13.46 -5.15
N PHE A 802 20.04 13.10 -6.03
CA PHE A 802 18.63 13.10 -5.66
C PHE A 802 18.24 11.87 -4.83
N GLN A 803 18.91 10.72 -4.99
CA GLN A 803 18.75 9.58 -4.07
C GLN A 803 19.15 10.00 -2.66
N HIS A 804 20.27 10.68 -2.50
CA HIS A 804 20.69 11.22 -1.22
C HIS A 804 19.68 12.22 -0.66
N PHE A 805 19.14 13.11 -1.50
CA PHE A 805 18.12 14.08 -1.08
C PHE A 805 16.78 13.43 -0.71
N THR A 806 16.56 12.14 -1.00
CA THR A 806 15.38 11.45 -0.46
C THR A 806 15.47 11.18 1.05
N ILE A 807 16.62 11.44 1.69
CA ILE A 807 16.88 11.20 3.12
C ILE A 807 16.57 12.49 3.92
N PRO A 808 15.44 12.58 4.65
CA PRO A 808 15.00 13.82 5.26
C PRO A 808 15.92 14.32 6.38
N THR A 809 16.61 13.41 7.09
CA THR A 809 17.53 13.74 8.18
C THR A 809 18.73 14.54 7.67
N VAL A 810 19.28 14.18 6.50
CA VAL A 810 20.37 14.91 5.85
C VAL A 810 19.93 16.31 5.44
N LEU A 811 18.73 16.43 4.86
CA LEU A 811 18.18 17.72 4.44
C LEU A 811 17.81 18.62 5.60
N ASN A 812 17.44 18.06 6.76
CA ASN A 812 17.08 18.86 7.92
C ASN A 812 18.23 19.75 8.39
N ALA A 813 19.42 19.17 8.54
CA ALA A 813 20.62 19.91 8.94
C ALA A 813 20.93 21.05 7.96
N ALA A 814 20.91 20.72 6.66
CA ALA A 814 21.12 21.66 5.58
C ALA A 814 20.13 22.84 5.60
N ILE A 815 18.85 22.55 5.83
CA ILE A 815 17.78 23.54 5.85
C ILE A 815 17.86 24.42 7.11
N ARG A 816 18.28 23.87 8.25
CA ARG A 816 18.52 24.64 9.48
C ARG A 816 19.67 25.61 9.31
N GLU A 817 20.78 25.15 8.75
CA GLU A 817 21.94 26.01 8.43
C GLU A 817 21.60 27.09 7.39
N ALA A 818 20.77 26.75 6.39
CA ALA A 818 20.25 27.68 5.41
C ALA A 818 19.12 28.56 5.95
N ARG A 819 18.70 28.36 7.22
CA ARG A 819 17.62 29.09 7.88
C ARG A 819 16.32 29.12 7.07
N GLY A 820 16.02 28.02 6.37
CA GLY A 820 14.83 27.87 5.54
C GLY A 820 14.84 28.65 4.21
N ASP A 821 15.86 29.46 3.95
CA ASP A 821 16.01 30.18 2.68
C ASP A 821 16.94 29.43 1.73
N MET A 822 16.35 28.71 0.78
CA MET A 822 17.10 27.98 -0.25
C MET A 822 17.49 28.86 -1.45
N ASN A 823 17.11 30.15 -1.44
CA ASN A 823 17.67 31.15 -2.35
C ASN A 823 19.03 31.67 -1.89
N LEU A 824 19.26 31.69 -0.58
CA LEU A 824 20.53 32.10 0.05
C LEU A 824 21.63 31.02 -0.02
N SER A 825 21.36 29.88 -0.66
CA SER A 825 22.13 28.66 -0.45
C SER A 825 23.34 28.51 -1.38
N GLU A 826 24.40 29.28 -1.12
CA GLU A 826 25.77 28.80 -1.37
C GLU A 826 26.05 27.50 -0.59
N ARG A 827 25.25 27.19 0.45
CA ARG A 827 25.43 26.05 1.37
C ARG A 827 24.71 24.75 1.00
N LEU A 828 23.50 24.78 0.42
CA LEU A 828 22.90 23.57 -0.19
C LEU A 828 23.55 23.23 -1.54
N ALA A 829 23.99 24.26 -2.28
CA ALA A 829 24.94 24.08 -3.37
C ALA A 829 26.28 23.55 -2.82
N GLY A 830 26.75 24.07 -1.68
CA GLY A 830 27.91 23.57 -0.94
C GLY A 830 27.78 22.13 -0.46
N LEU A 831 26.58 21.67 -0.12
CA LEU A 831 26.25 20.27 0.18
C LEU A 831 26.27 19.43 -1.08
N ALA A 832 25.60 19.84 -2.16
CA ALA A 832 25.74 19.19 -3.48
C ALA A 832 27.20 19.11 -3.95
N VAL A 833 28.04 20.05 -3.52
CA VAL A 833 29.49 20.08 -3.75
C VAL A 833 30.26 19.15 -2.79
N GLN A 834 29.94 19.11 -1.49
CA GLN A 834 30.48 18.11 -0.55
C GLN A 834 30.09 16.68 -0.95
N PHE A 835 28.94 16.51 -1.60
CA PHE A 835 28.45 15.26 -2.18
C PHE A 835 29.19 14.91 -3.49
N GLY A 836 29.64 15.92 -4.24
CA GLY A 836 30.51 15.77 -5.42
C GLY A 836 32.01 15.67 -5.10
N ASP A 837 32.45 16.07 -3.90
CA ASP A 837 33.86 16.07 -3.48
C ASP A 837 34.47 14.65 -3.43
N ALA A 838 33.62 13.62 -3.30
CA ALA A 838 34.00 12.21 -3.37
C ALA A 838 34.14 11.66 -4.81
N ILE A 839 33.56 12.34 -5.81
CA ILE A 839 33.37 11.84 -7.19
C ILE A 839 34.46 12.35 -8.15
N GLY A 840 35.45 13.10 -7.67
CA GLY A 840 36.55 13.56 -8.52
C GLY A 840 36.20 14.70 -9.49
N ALA A 841 34.92 15.08 -9.63
CA ALA A 841 34.44 16.24 -10.37
C ALA A 841 34.68 17.59 -9.63
N HIS A 842 35.86 17.73 -9.01
CA HIS A 842 36.28 18.65 -7.94
C HIS A 842 36.07 20.17 -8.14
N GLY A 843 35.51 20.64 -9.27
CA GLY A 843 35.29 22.07 -9.51
C GLY A 843 34.21 22.44 -10.52
N ALA A 844 33.82 21.51 -11.40
CA ALA A 844 32.82 21.76 -12.44
C ALA A 844 31.41 21.95 -11.87
N LEU A 845 30.98 21.06 -10.97
CA LEU A 845 29.68 21.14 -10.31
C LEU A 845 29.57 22.37 -9.39
N ARG A 846 30.64 22.66 -8.63
CA ARG A 846 30.77 23.88 -7.82
C ARG A 846 30.62 25.15 -8.66
N SER A 847 31.22 25.17 -9.84
CA SER A 847 31.14 26.30 -10.77
C SER A 847 29.76 26.42 -11.42
N ALA A 848 29.07 25.32 -11.70
CA ALA A 848 27.79 25.30 -12.41
C ALA A 848 26.55 25.56 -11.53
N ILE A 849 26.57 25.13 -10.26
CA ILE A 849 25.45 25.35 -9.32
C ILE A 849 25.60 26.70 -8.59
N GLY A 850 26.82 27.10 -8.26
CA GLY A 850 27.11 28.30 -7.45
C GLY A 850 27.20 29.62 -8.21
N ARG A 851 27.11 29.62 -9.55
CA ARG A 851 27.20 30.84 -10.38
C ARG A 851 25.90 31.10 -11.13
N PRO A 852 25.56 32.37 -11.41
CA PRO A 852 24.44 32.71 -12.28
C PRO A 852 24.60 32.04 -13.66
N PRO A 853 23.54 31.44 -14.21
CA PRO A 853 23.62 30.73 -15.48
C PRO A 853 23.95 31.69 -16.63
N LYS A 854 24.79 31.25 -17.58
CA LYS A 854 25.10 32.01 -18.80
C LYS A 854 24.54 31.31 -20.02
N ALA A 855 23.82 32.06 -20.86
CA ALA A 855 23.05 31.50 -21.97
C ALA A 855 23.91 30.83 -23.07
N ASP A 856 25.20 31.16 -23.21
CA ASP A 856 26.08 30.55 -24.22
C ASP A 856 26.99 29.44 -23.66
N GLU A 857 26.93 29.17 -22.36
CA GLU A 857 27.84 28.23 -21.68
C GLU A 857 27.70 26.80 -22.23
N TYR A 858 26.48 26.36 -22.52
CA TYR A 858 26.24 25.06 -23.15
C TYR A 858 26.82 24.95 -24.56
N LYS A 859 26.99 26.05 -25.31
CA LYS A 859 27.59 25.98 -26.66
C LYS A 859 29.12 25.90 -26.61
N THR A 860 29.73 26.54 -25.61
CA THR A 860 31.19 26.68 -25.51
C THR A 860 31.87 25.57 -24.72
N THR A 861 31.14 24.86 -23.85
CA THR A 861 31.70 23.83 -22.98
C THR A 861 31.77 22.47 -23.68
N THR A 862 32.98 22.03 -24.02
CA THR A 862 33.23 20.79 -24.76
C THR A 862 33.69 19.62 -23.89
N GLU A 863 34.27 19.89 -22.73
CA GLU A 863 34.74 18.84 -21.81
C GLU A 863 33.51 18.11 -21.21
N PRO A 864 33.44 16.76 -21.27
CA PRO A 864 32.26 15.98 -20.88
C PRO A 864 31.74 16.24 -19.46
N HIS A 865 32.61 16.33 -18.45
CA HIS A 865 32.19 16.52 -17.05
C HIS A 865 31.67 17.94 -16.81
N ALA A 866 32.37 18.96 -17.32
CA ALA A 866 31.97 20.36 -17.28
C ALA A 866 30.66 20.59 -18.02
N ARG A 867 30.48 19.92 -19.16
CA ARG A 867 29.23 19.96 -19.92
C ARG A 867 28.11 19.24 -19.16
N GLY A 868 28.39 18.08 -18.58
CA GLY A 868 27.45 17.31 -17.77
C GLY A 868 26.95 18.08 -16.55
N ALA A 869 27.85 18.81 -15.86
CA ALA A 869 27.50 19.68 -14.74
C ALA A 869 26.43 20.74 -15.10
N LEU A 870 26.34 21.18 -16.35
CA LEU A 870 25.28 22.09 -16.80
C LEU A 870 23.89 21.43 -16.76
N LEU A 871 23.80 20.14 -17.11
CA LEU A 871 22.55 19.38 -17.02
C LEU A 871 22.16 19.16 -15.56
N VAL A 872 23.10 18.74 -14.71
CA VAL A 872 22.85 18.58 -13.26
C VAL A 872 22.36 19.91 -12.65
N ALA A 873 23.03 21.02 -12.98
CA ALA A 873 22.64 22.34 -12.51
C ALA A 873 21.25 22.78 -13.01
N ALA A 874 20.85 22.39 -14.23
CA ALA A 874 19.50 22.64 -14.74
C ALA A 874 18.44 21.86 -13.95
N VAL A 875 18.67 20.57 -13.69
CA VAL A 875 17.74 19.74 -12.89
C VAL A 875 17.66 20.24 -11.44
N PHE A 876 18.79 20.59 -10.83
CA PHE A 876 18.84 21.15 -9.49
C PHE A 876 18.09 22.48 -9.38
N ALA A 877 18.21 23.35 -10.39
CA ALA A 877 17.44 24.59 -10.43
C ALA A 877 15.94 24.33 -10.57
N ALA A 878 15.53 23.26 -11.26
CA ALA A 878 14.12 22.87 -11.34
C ALA A 878 13.60 22.39 -9.98
N PHE A 879 14.37 21.56 -9.29
CA PHE A 879 14.10 21.14 -7.91
C PHE A 879 13.87 22.33 -6.98
N ARG A 880 14.78 23.32 -6.99
CA ARG A 880 14.66 24.53 -6.16
C ARG A 880 13.36 25.29 -6.41
N ARG A 881 13.02 25.51 -7.69
CA ARG A 881 11.78 26.21 -8.08
C ARG A 881 10.53 25.53 -7.57
N VAL A 882 10.48 24.20 -7.68
CA VAL A 882 9.34 23.41 -7.19
C VAL A 882 9.29 23.43 -5.67
N TYR A 883 10.43 23.25 -5.01
CA TYR A 883 10.54 23.33 -3.55
C TYR A 883 10.05 24.68 -3.00
N GLU A 884 10.51 25.80 -3.57
CA GLU A 884 10.09 27.15 -3.19
C GLU A 884 8.59 27.38 -3.41
N ARG A 885 8.02 26.77 -4.45
CA ARG A 885 6.57 26.82 -4.68
C ARG A 885 5.80 26.01 -3.63
N ARG A 886 6.20 24.76 -3.38
CA ARG A 886 5.52 23.83 -2.46
C ARG A 886 5.67 24.19 -0.99
N THR A 887 6.71 24.93 -0.62
CA THR A 887 6.94 25.36 0.77
C THR A 887 6.47 26.79 1.07
N ARG A 888 5.94 27.49 0.07
CA ARG A 888 5.52 28.89 0.20
C ARG A 888 4.46 29.09 1.27
N ASP A 889 3.54 28.14 1.39
CA ASP A 889 2.52 28.15 2.43
C ASP A 889 3.12 27.94 3.83
N LEU A 890 4.07 27.01 3.99
CA LEU A 890 4.79 26.76 5.23
C LEU A 890 5.57 28.00 5.69
N VAL A 891 6.30 28.64 4.77
CA VAL A 891 7.01 29.89 5.05
C VAL A 891 6.03 31.01 5.38
N ARG A 892 4.93 31.15 4.64
CA ARG A 892 3.90 32.16 4.91
C ARG A 892 3.27 31.97 6.29
N LEU A 893 3.02 30.72 6.70
CA LEU A 893 2.49 30.40 8.03
C LEU A 893 3.51 30.75 9.12
N ALA A 894 4.78 30.39 8.93
CA ALA A 894 5.84 30.67 9.90
C ALA A 894 6.17 32.16 10.07
N THR A 895 5.84 32.97 9.06
CA THR A 895 6.21 34.40 9.00
C THR A 895 5.03 35.34 9.21
N GLY A 896 3.83 34.81 9.49
CA GLY A 896 2.63 35.63 9.65
C GLY A 896 2.21 36.35 8.37
N GLY A 897 2.55 35.80 7.19
CA GLY A 897 2.14 36.35 5.90
C GLY A 897 3.22 37.11 5.13
N THR A 898 4.34 37.49 5.77
CA THR A 898 5.37 38.33 5.13
C THR A 898 6.19 37.58 4.08
N GLY A 899 6.30 36.25 4.20
CA GLY A 899 7.14 35.42 3.33
C GLY A 899 8.63 35.53 3.64
N VAL A 900 9.02 36.28 4.67
CA VAL A 900 10.43 36.52 5.05
C VAL A 900 10.67 35.93 6.44
N LEU A 901 11.55 34.93 6.51
CA LEU A 901 11.92 34.28 7.77
C LEU A 901 12.67 35.24 8.69
N ALA A 902 12.37 35.18 9.99
CA ALA A 902 13.01 36.03 10.99
C ALA A 902 14.53 35.77 11.06
N ALA A 903 15.30 36.79 11.44
CA ALA A 903 16.73 36.63 11.65
C ALA A 903 17.00 35.68 12.83
N GLY A 904 17.67 34.56 12.57
CA GLY A 904 17.98 33.54 13.58
C GLY A 904 17.74 32.13 13.06
N ASP A 905 17.77 31.14 13.97
CA ASP A 905 17.45 29.76 13.63
C ASP A 905 15.95 29.59 13.44
N ILE A 906 15.57 28.81 12.42
CA ILE A 906 14.17 28.44 12.21
C ILE A 906 13.71 27.40 13.24
N PRO A 907 12.41 27.38 13.61
CA PRO A 907 11.87 26.36 14.51
C PRO A 907 12.12 24.94 14.00
N ASN A 908 12.40 23.99 14.91
CA ASN A 908 12.70 22.60 14.55
C ASN A 908 11.55 21.94 13.76
N ASP A 909 10.30 22.20 14.13
CA ASP A 909 9.13 21.67 13.43
C ASP A 909 9.02 22.21 12.00
N LEU A 910 9.38 23.49 11.79
CA LEU A 910 9.44 24.07 10.45
C LEU A 910 10.56 23.42 9.63
N ALA A 911 11.76 23.27 10.21
CA ALA A 911 12.87 22.60 9.55
C ALA A 911 12.53 21.14 9.17
N ASN A 912 11.88 20.39 10.07
CA ASN A 912 11.43 19.02 9.81
C ASN A 912 10.42 18.98 8.65
N ARG A 913 9.47 19.92 8.62
CA ARG A 913 8.46 19.98 7.56
C ARG A 913 9.05 20.37 6.21
N LEU A 914 9.92 21.38 6.19
CA LEU A 914 10.67 21.79 5.01
C LEU A 914 11.56 20.65 4.48
N ALA A 915 12.24 19.92 5.35
CA ALA A 915 13.07 18.77 4.97
C ALA A 915 12.24 17.62 4.37
N LYS A 916 11.06 17.34 4.94
CA LYS A 916 10.13 16.35 4.39
C LYS A 916 9.60 16.75 3.01
N GLU A 917 9.27 18.03 2.82
CA GLU A 917 8.86 18.55 1.51
C GLU A 917 10.02 18.49 0.50
N ALA A 918 11.23 18.90 0.89
CA ALA A 918 12.42 18.77 0.04
C ALA A 918 12.68 17.32 -0.38
N ALA A 919 12.59 16.35 0.55
CA ALA A 919 12.74 14.93 0.23
C ALA A 919 11.64 14.42 -0.72
N SER A 920 10.40 14.86 -0.54
CA SER A 920 9.28 14.53 -1.45
C SER A 920 9.48 15.11 -2.85
N VAL A 921 9.97 16.34 -2.96
CA VAL A 921 10.27 16.97 -4.26
C VAL A 921 11.46 16.26 -4.92
N ALA A 922 12.50 15.91 -4.16
CA ALA A 922 13.65 15.16 -4.65
C ALA A 922 13.27 13.79 -5.23
N ASP A 923 12.44 13.02 -4.51
CA ASP A 923 11.93 11.73 -4.98
C ASP A 923 11.11 11.88 -6.28
N SER A 924 10.29 12.94 -6.37
CA SER A 924 9.51 13.25 -7.57
C SER A 924 10.41 13.62 -8.77
N ILE A 925 11.42 14.48 -8.56
CA ILE A 925 12.38 14.89 -9.59
C ILE A 925 13.20 13.68 -10.08
N LEU A 926 13.69 12.84 -9.17
CA LEU A 926 14.40 11.60 -9.49
C LEU A 926 13.53 10.67 -10.33
N GLY A 927 12.27 10.47 -9.90
CA GLY A 927 11.30 9.66 -10.62
C GLY A 927 11.04 10.16 -12.04
N ILE A 928 10.90 11.48 -12.24
CA ILE A 928 10.72 12.09 -13.58
C ILE A 928 11.97 11.85 -14.44
N CYS A 929 13.17 12.07 -13.89
CA CYS A 929 14.43 11.87 -14.60
C CYS A 929 14.61 10.42 -15.08
N ILE A 930 14.35 9.44 -14.20
CA ILE A 930 14.46 8.03 -14.58
C ILE A 930 13.40 7.65 -15.62
N ARG A 931 12.13 8.09 -15.45
CA ARG A 931 11.06 7.82 -16.41
C ARG A 931 11.37 8.38 -17.81
N ALA A 932 12.03 9.53 -17.87
CA ALA A 932 12.36 10.18 -19.14
C ALA A 932 13.26 9.33 -20.05
N LEU A 933 14.03 8.39 -19.50
CA LEU A 933 14.85 7.46 -20.29
C LEU A 933 14.02 6.70 -21.34
N ASP A 934 12.81 6.25 -20.99
CA ASP A 934 11.90 5.58 -21.93
C ASP A 934 11.40 6.48 -23.07
N TYR A 935 11.53 7.80 -22.92
CA TYR A 935 11.13 8.82 -23.89
C TYR A 935 12.34 9.47 -24.59
N CYS A 936 13.51 8.86 -24.51
CA CYS A 936 14.71 9.31 -25.18
C CYS A 936 14.93 8.57 -26.51
N PRO A 937 15.62 9.19 -27.50
CA PRO A 937 16.14 8.47 -28.66
C PRO A 937 17.10 7.35 -28.23
N PRO A 938 17.19 6.24 -29.00
CA PRO A 938 17.97 5.07 -28.58
C PRO A 938 19.48 5.25 -28.78
N ILE A 939 19.90 6.36 -29.41
CA ILE A 939 21.29 6.76 -29.67
C ILE A 939 21.38 8.28 -29.77
N ASP A 940 22.59 8.83 -29.60
CA ASP A 940 22.90 10.23 -29.91
C ASP A 940 21.94 11.22 -29.21
N LEU A 941 21.76 11.01 -27.90
CA LEU A 941 20.91 11.87 -27.09
C LEU A 941 21.54 13.25 -26.92
N THR A 942 20.75 14.30 -27.13
CA THR A 942 21.10 15.67 -26.74
C THR A 942 20.37 16.10 -25.47
N PHE A 943 20.92 17.06 -24.71
CA PHE A 943 20.27 17.58 -23.51
C PHE A 943 18.92 18.25 -23.81
N GLY A 944 18.79 18.87 -24.98
CA GLY A 944 17.51 19.41 -25.44
C GLY A 944 16.47 18.33 -25.73
N GLU A 945 16.86 17.18 -26.26
CA GLU A 945 15.97 16.02 -26.43
C GLU A 945 15.63 15.37 -25.08
N TYR A 946 16.56 15.35 -24.14
CA TYR A 946 16.28 14.90 -22.77
C TYR A 946 15.27 15.81 -22.07
N LEU A 947 15.32 17.14 -22.29
CA LEU A 947 14.26 18.05 -21.81
C LEU A 947 12.90 17.65 -22.37
N ARG A 948 12.79 17.36 -23.68
CA ARG A 948 11.53 16.90 -24.28
C ARG A 948 11.05 15.59 -23.64
N ALA A 949 11.98 14.67 -23.37
CA ALA A 949 11.70 13.42 -22.70
C ALA A 949 11.17 13.64 -21.27
N LEU A 950 11.79 14.52 -20.48
CA LEU A 950 11.33 14.90 -19.13
C LEU A 950 9.88 15.44 -19.15
N ILE A 951 9.60 16.40 -20.04
CA ILE A 951 8.27 17.01 -20.14
C ILE A 951 7.22 16.00 -20.60
N THR A 952 7.57 15.13 -21.58
CA THR A 952 6.65 14.11 -22.08
C THR A 952 6.36 13.04 -21.02
N ALA A 953 7.39 12.54 -20.34
CA ALA A 953 7.25 11.50 -19.32
C ALA A 953 6.40 11.95 -18.14
N ASP A 954 6.55 13.21 -17.71
CA ASP A 954 5.75 13.78 -16.64
C ASP A 954 4.30 14.04 -17.10
N ARG A 955 4.10 14.56 -18.32
CA ARG A 955 2.76 14.83 -18.87
C ARG A 955 1.89 13.59 -19.03
N GLU A 956 2.46 12.49 -19.52
CA GLU A 956 1.69 11.25 -19.69
C GLU A 956 1.24 10.66 -18.35
N LEU A 957 2.08 10.74 -17.32
CA LEU A 957 1.77 10.15 -16.01
C LEU A 957 0.95 11.08 -15.11
N VAL A 958 1.23 12.38 -15.16
CA VAL A 958 0.60 13.41 -14.32
C VAL A 958 0.09 14.54 -15.24
N PRO A 959 -1.10 14.40 -15.84
CA PRO A 959 -1.63 15.42 -16.74
C PRO A 959 -1.80 16.79 -16.05
N ASP A 960 -2.27 16.78 -14.80
CA ASP A 960 -2.46 17.98 -13.98
C ASP A 960 -1.20 18.30 -13.15
N ASP A 961 -0.39 19.25 -13.64
CA ASP A 961 0.86 19.70 -12.99
C ASP A 961 0.58 20.89 -12.05
N ALA A 962 -0.13 20.60 -10.95
CA ALA A 962 -0.53 21.60 -9.96
C ALA A 962 0.67 22.36 -9.35
N ASP A 963 1.81 21.68 -9.22
CA ASP A 963 3.04 22.20 -8.61
C ASP A 963 4.03 22.82 -9.62
N GLY A 964 3.78 22.71 -10.92
CA GLY A 964 4.55 23.36 -11.97
C GLY A 964 5.93 22.74 -12.24
N TYR A 965 6.10 21.42 -12.07
CA TYR A 965 7.34 20.68 -12.36
C TYR A 965 7.81 20.92 -13.79
N ARG A 966 6.90 20.85 -14.77
CA ARG A 966 7.24 21.00 -16.20
C ARG A 966 7.75 22.40 -16.49
N VAL A 967 7.08 23.42 -15.96
CA VAL A 967 7.49 24.82 -16.11
C VAL A 967 8.85 25.06 -15.44
N ALA A 968 9.10 24.43 -14.29
CA ALA A 968 10.38 24.53 -13.60
C ALA A 968 11.53 23.96 -14.45
N PHE A 969 11.38 22.77 -15.04
CA PHE A 969 12.38 22.19 -15.96
C PHE A 969 12.63 23.09 -17.17
N ILE A 970 11.57 23.56 -17.83
CA ILE A 970 11.67 24.44 -19.01
C ILE A 970 12.46 25.70 -18.70
N ALA A 971 12.11 26.38 -17.59
CA ALA A 971 12.79 27.60 -17.17
C ALA A 971 14.28 27.34 -16.88
N SER A 972 14.58 26.25 -16.16
CA SER A 972 15.95 25.90 -15.77
C SER A 972 16.88 25.57 -16.94
N PHE A 973 16.37 24.87 -17.95
CA PHE A 973 17.12 24.53 -19.16
C PHE A 973 17.33 25.76 -20.05
N ARG A 974 16.28 26.58 -20.20
CA ARG A 974 16.32 27.83 -20.97
C ARG A 974 17.40 28.79 -20.47
N GLU A 975 17.51 28.97 -19.15
CA GLU A 975 18.49 29.87 -18.53
C GLU A 975 19.94 29.50 -18.84
N ARG A 976 20.21 28.22 -19.16
CA ARG A 976 21.54 27.69 -19.48
C ARG A 976 21.76 27.52 -20.98
N GLY A 977 20.83 28.01 -21.80
CA GLY A 977 20.92 27.90 -23.25
C GLY A 977 20.70 26.49 -23.80
N ILE A 978 20.11 25.59 -23.02
CA ILE A 978 19.83 24.22 -23.45
C ILE A 978 18.46 24.21 -24.12
N PHE A 979 18.46 24.15 -25.46
CA PHE A 979 17.26 24.17 -26.28
C PHE A 979 17.15 22.87 -27.10
N PRO A 980 15.94 22.29 -27.23
CA PRO A 980 15.74 21.19 -28.17
C PRO A 980 15.88 21.66 -29.61
N PRO A 981 16.44 20.83 -30.50
CA PRO A 981 16.43 21.13 -31.92
C PRO A 981 15.01 21.04 -32.49
N GLY A 982 14.69 21.92 -33.43
CA GLY A 982 13.46 21.83 -34.25
C GLY A 982 12.15 22.23 -33.56
N VAL A 983 12.18 22.87 -32.39
CA VAL A 983 11.00 23.45 -31.73
C VAL A 983 10.90 24.96 -31.97
N GLN A 984 9.68 25.47 -32.16
CA GLN A 984 9.45 26.91 -32.41
C GLN A 984 9.35 27.75 -31.13
N ASN A 985 8.92 27.15 -30.02
CA ASN A 985 8.76 27.80 -28.72
C ASN A 985 8.94 26.78 -27.58
N LEU A 986 9.11 27.28 -26.35
CA LEU A 986 9.33 26.48 -25.15
C LEU A 986 8.04 26.30 -24.31
N SER A 987 6.91 26.03 -24.95
CA SER A 987 5.70 25.60 -24.24
C SER A 987 5.72 24.10 -23.94
N VAL A 988 4.96 23.68 -22.92
CA VAL A 988 4.76 22.25 -22.60
C VAL A 988 4.28 21.48 -23.83
N ASP A 989 3.32 22.02 -24.58
CA ASP A 989 2.77 21.37 -25.77
C ASP A 989 3.80 21.20 -26.89
N THR A 990 4.62 22.23 -27.14
CA THR A 990 5.63 22.16 -28.21
C THR A 990 6.81 21.25 -27.83
N LEU A 991 7.14 21.18 -26.54
CA LEU A 991 8.22 20.32 -26.04
C LEU A 991 7.82 18.85 -25.93
N THR A 992 6.55 18.56 -25.66
CA THR A 992 6.02 17.20 -25.66
C THR A 992 6.32 16.56 -27.03
N TRP A 993 6.78 15.30 -27.03
CA TRP A 993 6.88 14.55 -28.27
C TRP A 993 5.51 14.52 -28.97
N GLN A 994 5.49 14.71 -30.28
CA GLN A 994 4.23 14.67 -31.04
C GLN A 994 3.91 13.24 -31.44
N ARG A 995 2.62 12.96 -31.62
CA ARG A 995 2.20 11.69 -32.23
C ARG A 995 2.80 11.57 -33.64
N PRO A 996 3.05 10.36 -34.13
CA PRO A 996 3.61 10.19 -35.47
C PRO A 996 2.70 10.80 -36.54
N ASP A 997 3.25 11.62 -37.44
CA ASP A 997 2.52 12.21 -38.58
C ASP A 997 2.21 11.20 -39.71
N VAL A 998 2.23 9.90 -39.39
CA VAL A 998 1.95 8.80 -40.31
C VAL A 998 0.63 8.16 -39.94
N ALA A 999 -0.11 7.67 -40.95
CA ALA A 999 -1.39 7.00 -40.71
C ALA A 999 -1.21 5.85 -39.70
N PRO A 1000 -2.12 5.66 -38.72
CA PRO A 1000 -2.03 4.59 -37.73
C PRO A 1000 -1.81 3.20 -38.34
N ASP A 1001 -2.42 2.94 -39.50
CA ASP A 1001 -2.26 1.69 -40.25
C ASP A 1001 -0.81 1.45 -40.72
N ALA A 1002 -0.07 2.52 -41.01
CA ALA A 1002 1.32 2.45 -41.43
C ALA A 1002 2.26 1.99 -40.31
N LEU A 1003 1.79 1.94 -39.05
CA LEU A 1003 2.54 1.40 -37.91
C LEU A 1003 1.83 0.22 -37.24
N ALA A 1004 0.69 -0.24 -37.79
CA ALA A 1004 -0.14 -1.31 -37.20
C ALA A 1004 0.64 -2.62 -36.96
N ALA A 1005 1.65 -2.89 -37.77
CA ALA A 1005 2.49 -4.08 -37.64
C ALA A 1005 3.24 -4.15 -36.29
N ILE A 1006 3.46 -3.00 -35.61
CA ILE A 1006 4.09 -2.94 -34.29
C ILE A 1006 3.23 -3.59 -33.20
N LYS A 1007 1.92 -3.77 -33.42
CA LYS A 1007 1.02 -4.50 -32.50
C LYS A 1007 1.50 -5.94 -32.20
N ALA A 1008 2.35 -6.53 -33.05
CA ALA A 1008 3.00 -7.81 -32.77
C ALA A 1008 3.88 -7.80 -31.49
N ALA A 1009 4.32 -6.62 -31.03
CA ALA A 1009 5.10 -6.47 -29.80
C ALA A 1009 4.27 -6.67 -28.50
N LYS A 1010 2.93 -6.79 -28.59
CA LYS A 1010 1.99 -6.91 -27.45
C LYS A 1010 2.16 -8.16 -26.56
N SER A 1011 3.05 -9.08 -26.90
CA SER A 1011 3.16 -10.35 -26.17
C SER A 1011 3.91 -10.26 -24.83
N VAL A 1012 4.51 -9.12 -24.47
CA VAL A 1012 5.27 -8.95 -23.23
C VAL A 1012 4.43 -8.28 -22.14
N ARG A 1013 4.31 -8.91 -20.96
CA ARG A 1013 3.48 -8.41 -19.84
C ARG A 1013 4.12 -8.55 -18.44
N TRP A 1014 5.44 -8.64 -18.36
CA TRP A 1014 6.13 -8.75 -17.07
C TRP A 1014 5.99 -7.49 -16.20
N ARG A 1015 6.11 -7.67 -14.88
CA ARG A 1015 5.91 -6.66 -13.84
C ARG A 1015 7.11 -6.63 -12.89
N ARG A 1016 7.07 -5.79 -11.86
CA ARG A 1016 8.14 -5.64 -10.85
C ARG A 1016 8.46 -6.90 -10.03
N ASN A 1017 7.61 -7.93 -10.08
CA ASN A 1017 7.80 -9.19 -9.34
C ASN A 1017 8.06 -10.39 -10.27
N SER A 1018 8.36 -10.15 -11.55
CA SER A 1018 8.69 -11.20 -12.52
C SER A 1018 10.13 -11.67 -12.36
N ASP A 1019 10.40 -12.96 -12.63
CA ASP A 1019 11.77 -13.50 -12.66
C ASP A 1019 12.55 -12.88 -13.83
N ARG A 1020 13.78 -12.44 -13.56
CA ARG A 1020 14.57 -11.65 -14.52
C ARG A 1020 15.16 -12.48 -15.65
N ASP A 1021 15.38 -13.78 -15.46
CA ASP A 1021 15.82 -14.69 -16.53
C ASP A 1021 14.64 -14.94 -17.49
N ASP A 1022 13.44 -15.16 -16.97
CA ASP A 1022 12.21 -15.23 -17.76
C ASP A 1022 12.00 -13.95 -18.57
N VAL A 1023 12.12 -12.79 -17.92
CA VAL A 1023 12.00 -11.49 -18.59
C VAL A 1023 13.04 -11.30 -19.70
N PHE A 1024 14.28 -11.71 -19.48
CA PHE A 1024 15.31 -11.66 -20.51
C PHE A 1024 14.99 -12.57 -21.70
N ARG A 1025 14.47 -13.78 -21.45
CA ARG A 1025 14.01 -14.68 -22.52
C ARG A 1025 12.83 -14.10 -23.30
N ASP A 1026 11.83 -13.57 -22.60
CA ASP A 1026 10.64 -12.98 -23.20
C ASP A 1026 10.97 -11.75 -24.05
N TRP A 1027 11.87 -10.88 -23.59
CA TRP A 1027 12.42 -9.79 -24.39
C TRP A 1027 13.03 -10.34 -25.69
N ASN A 1028 13.98 -11.29 -25.61
CA ASN A 1028 14.64 -11.82 -26.80
C ASN A 1028 13.65 -12.48 -27.78
N GLN A 1029 12.64 -13.19 -27.26
CA GLN A 1029 11.58 -13.79 -28.07
C GLN A 1029 10.71 -12.72 -28.74
N ALA A 1030 10.29 -11.69 -28.02
CA ALA A 1030 9.49 -10.59 -28.55
C ALA A 1030 10.25 -9.80 -29.62
N ALA A 1031 11.55 -9.55 -29.41
CA ALA A 1031 12.43 -8.95 -30.40
C ALA A 1031 12.54 -9.83 -31.65
N ALA A 1032 12.72 -11.16 -31.50
CA ALA A 1032 12.78 -12.09 -32.61
C ALA A 1032 11.47 -12.14 -33.41
N ARG A 1033 10.32 -12.20 -32.72
CA ARG A 1033 8.98 -12.16 -33.35
C ARG A 1033 8.79 -10.87 -34.12
N LEU A 1034 9.06 -9.72 -33.49
CA LEU A 1034 8.95 -8.43 -34.17
C LEU A 1034 9.87 -8.34 -35.39
N TYR A 1035 11.07 -8.93 -35.34
CA TYR A 1035 11.93 -9.01 -36.51
C TYR A 1035 11.33 -9.87 -37.63
N ILE A 1036 10.95 -11.12 -37.32
CA ILE A 1036 10.47 -12.10 -38.31
C ILE A 1036 9.10 -11.71 -38.88
N ASP A 1037 8.18 -11.31 -38.00
CA ASP A 1037 6.78 -11.09 -38.35
C ASP A 1037 6.51 -9.70 -38.94
N VAL A 1038 7.46 -8.77 -38.82
CA VAL A 1038 7.32 -7.39 -39.30
C VAL A 1038 8.50 -6.95 -40.15
N LEU A 1039 9.72 -6.97 -39.62
CA LEU A 1039 10.86 -6.34 -40.31
C LEU A 1039 11.37 -7.15 -41.51
N ASP A 1040 11.28 -8.49 -41.47
CA ASP A 1040 11.74 -9.39 -42.53
C ASP A 1040 10.66 -9.71 -43.57
N LYS A 1041 9.39 -9.33 -43.29
CA LYS A 1041 8.27 -9.58 -44.20
C LYS A 1041 8.35 -8.73 -45.47
N PRO A 1042 8.26 -9.33 -46.67
CA PRO A 1042 8.20 -8.61 -47.93
C PRO A 1042 7.01 -7.65 -48.04
N GLU A 1043 5.90 -7.96 -47.36
CA GLU A 1043 4.64 -7.20 -47.43
C GLU A 1043 4.68 -5.91 -46.61
N THR A 1044 5.56 -5.81 -45.60
CA THR A 1044 5.76 -4.56 -44.86
C THR A 1044 6.22 -3.50 -45.86
N PRO A 1045 5.60 -2.31 -45.97
CA PRO A 1045 5.95 -1.33 -47.01
C PRO A 1045 7.23 -0.54 -46.67
N ASP A 1046 7.96 -0.03 -47.67
CA ASP A 1046 9.15 0.82 -47.43
C ASP A 1046 8.79 2.13 -46.67
N ALA A 1047 7.54 2.59 -46.80
CA ALA A 1047 7.01 3.72 -46.02
C ALA A 1047 7.02 3.47 -44.50
N PHE A 1048 6.85 2.23 -44.04
CA PHE A 1048 6.97 1.85 -42.62
C PHE A 1048 8.38 2.17 -42.11
N PHE A 1049 9.40 1.72 -42.84
CA PHE A 1049 10.80 1.95 -42.46
C PHE A 1049 11.14 3.44 -42.48
N ALA A 1050 10.67 4.16 -43.52
CA ALA A 1050 10.84 5.61 -43.60
C ALA A 1050 10.17 6.35 -42.43
N ALA A 1051 8.99 5.91 -41.98
CA ALA A 1051 8.30 6.44 -40.80
C ALA A 1051 9.14 6.28 -39.52
N LEU A 1052 9.87 5.17 -39.38
CA LEU A 1052 10.80 4.93 -38.27
C LEU A 1052 12.15 5.63 -38.43
N GLY A 1053 12.42 6.26 -39.59
CA GLY A 1053 13.73 6.81 -39.91
C GLY A 1053 14.78 5.73 -40.19
N LEU A 1054 14.35 4.52 -40.56
CA LEU A 1054 15.16 3.36 -40.89
C LEU A 1054 15.03 3.03 -42.39
N VAL A 1055 15.82 2.07 -42.87
CA VAL A 1055 15.77 1.60 -44.25
C VAL A 1055 15.66 0.08 -44.27
N ARG A 1056 14.81 -0.50 -45.11
CA ARG A 1056 14.73 -1.97 -45.22
C ARG A 1056 16.10 -2.56 -45.62
N ALA A 1057 16.53 -3.60 -44.91
CA ALA A 1057 17.75 -4.35 -45.22
C ALA A 1057 17.48 -5.53 -46.16
N ASN A 1058 18.52 -6.10 -46.77
CA ASN A 1058 18.40 -7.35 -47.51
C ASN A 1058 18.15 -8.54 -46.56
N ALA A 1059 17.52 -9.59 -47.08
CA ALA A 1059 17.17 -10.80 -46.34
C ALA A 1059 18.41 -11.52 -45.73
N PRO A 1060 18.21 -12.36 -44.70
CA PRO A 1060 19.31 -13.09 -44.09
C PRO A 1060 20.15 -13.91 -45.08
N GLY A 1061 21.49 -13.76 -45.03
CA GLY A 1061 22.44 -14.46 -45.91
C GLY A 1061 22.83 -13.69 -47.18
N GLN A 1062 22.16 -12.57 -47.48
CA GLN A 1062 22.50 -11.69 -48.60
C GLN A 1062 23.51 -10.58 -48.22
N PRO A 1063 24.26 -10.02 -49.18
CA PRO A 1063 25.14 -8.87 -48.93
C PRO A 1063 24.35 -7.66 -48.40
N LEU A 1064 25.04 -6.76 -47.67
CA LEU A 1064 24.46 -5.52 -47.16
C LEU A 1064 23.81 -4.71 -48.30
N ARG A 1065 22.61 -4.17 -48.06
CA ARG A 1065 21.86 -3.42 -49.08
C ARG A 1065 22.59 -2.11 -49.37
N GLN A 1066 22.92 -1.87 -50.63
CA GLN A 1066 23.41 -0.58 -51.10
C GLN A 1066 22.22 0.37 -51.24
N VAL A 1067 22.34 1.56 -50.66
CA VAL A 1067 21.30 2.59 -50.68
C VAL A 1067 21.93 3.96 -50.92
N MET A 1068 21.13 4.89 -51.44
CA MET A 1068 21.49 6.30 -51.57
C MET A 1068 20.72 7.07 -50.50
N ILE A 1069 21.43 7.73 -49.60
CA ILE A 1069 20.84 8.57 -48.54
C ILE A 1069 21.44 9.96 -48.69
N ASP A 1070 20.59 10.98 -48.85
CA ASP A 1070 20.98 12.38 -49.06
C ASP A 1070 22.09 12.56 -50.12
N GLY A 1071 22.00 11.83 -51.23
CA GLY A 1071 22.96 11.90 -52.34
C GLY A 1071 24.26 11.10 -52.14
N LYS A 1072 24.48 10.48 -50.98
CA LYS A 1072 25.64 9.63 -50.71
C LYS A 1072 25.30 8.14 -50.83
N LYS A 1073 26.15 7.39 -51.54
CA LYS A 1073 26.06 5.93 -51.64
C LYS A 1073 26.65 5.29 -50.39
N GLY A 1074 25.97 4.29 -49.85
CA GLY A 1074 26.49 3.49 -48.74
C GLY A 1074 25.70 2.22 -48.50
N LYS A 1075 26.18 1.39 -47.57
CA LYS A 1075 25.58 0.10 -47.22
C LYS A 1075 24.89 0.17 -45.88
N VAL A 1076 23.67 -0.35 -45.77
CA VAL A 1076 22.95 -0.47 -44.48
C VAL A 1076 23.03 -1.88 -43.91
N SER A 1077 23.16 -1.98 -42.58
CA SER A 1077 23.02 -3.22 -41.84
C SER A 1077 21.56 -3.64 -41.72
N ARG A 1078 21.35 -4.84 -41.19
CA ARG A 1078 20.04 -5.21 -40.63
C ARG A 1078 19.67 -4.27 -39.49
N ILE A 1079 18.37 -4.13 -39.28
CA ILE A 1079 17.81 -3.43 -38.13
C ILE A 1079 18.01 -4.33 -36.91
N GLU A 1080 18.62 -3.77 -35.87
CA GLU A 1080 18.84 -4.41 -34.57
C GLU A 1080 17.71 -3.92 -33.64
N ILE A 1081 16.85 -4.82 -33.18
CA ILE A 1081 15.89 -4.51 -32.11
C ILE A 1081 16.68 -4.56 -30.80
N GLY A 1082 16.98 -3.37 -30.30
CA GLY A 1082 17.75 -3.16 -29.09
C GLY A 1082 16.97 -3.65 -27.88
N SER A 1083 15.69 -3.29 -27.75
CA SER A 1083 14.85 -3.77 -26.66
C SER A 1083 13.35 -3.75 -26.95
N VAL A 1084 12.59 -4.61 -26.25
CA VAL A 1084 11.12 -4.62 -26.21
C VAL A 1084 10.71 -4.78 -24.75
N ARG A 1085 10.08 -3.77 -24.14
CA ARG A 1085 9.85 -3.73 -22.69
C ARG A 1085 8.47 -3.14 -22.38
N PRO A 1086 7.66 -3.75 -21.49
CA PRO A 1086 6.47 -3.11 -20.95
C PRO A 1086 6.84 -2.09 -19.86
N ALA A 1087 6.02 -1.07 -19.64
CA ALA A 1087 6.09 -0.17 -18.49
C ALA A 1087 4.71 -0.08 -17.81
N TRP A 1088 4.67 -0.28 -16.50
CA TRP A 1088 3.45 -0.24 -15.68
C TRP A 1088 3.60 0.82 -14.60
N ARG A 1089 3.27 2.06 -14.94
CA ARG A 1089 3.52 3.20 -14.06
C ARG A 1089 2.25 3.59 -13.35
N VAL A 1090 2.34 3.80 -12.03
CA VAL A 1090 1.20 4.23 -11.21
C VAL A 1090 1.26 5.75 -11.04
N ALA A 1091 0.21 6.44 -11.48
CA ALA A 1091 0.06 7.88 -11.31
C ALA A 1091 -0.34 8.21 -9.85
N PRO A 1092 -0.10 9.44 -9.36
CA PRO A 1092 -0.47 9.84 -8.00
C PRO A 1092 -1.96 9.70 -7.66
N ASN A 1093 -2.83 9.72 -8.67
CA ASN A 1093 -4.28 9.51 -8.52
C ASN A 1093 -4.69 8.01 -8.48
N GLY A 1094 -3.73 7.09 -8.61
CA GLY A 1094 -3.96 5.64 -8.64
C GLY A 1094 -4.13 5.03 -10.03
N ASP A 1095 -4.19 5.84 -11.09
CA ASP A 1095 -4.30 5.34 -12.47
C ASP A 1095 -3.02 4.60 -12.90
N ILE A 1096 -3.18 3.63 -13.79
CA ILE A 1096 -2.04 2.86 -14.32
C ILE A 1096 -1.85 3.23 -15.79
N LEU A 1097 -0.68 3.79 -16.09
CA LEU A 1097 -0.21 3.96 -17.47
C LEU A 1097 0.54 2.69 -17.90
N SER A 1098 0.01 2.02 -18.91
CA SER A 1098 0.53 0.76 -19.47
C SER A 1098 1.09 0.99 -20.89
N ASP A 1099 2.41 0.94 -21.03
CA ASP A 1099 3.09 1.15 -22.31
C ASP A 1099 3.96 -0.05 -22.72
N ILE A 1100 4.23 -0.19 -24.02
CA ILE A 1100 5.34 -0.96 -24.58
C ILE A 1100 6.33 0.01 -25.20
N ILE A 1101 7.59 -0.13 -24.80
CA ILE A 1101 8.74 0.57 -25.34
C ILE A 1101 9.51 -0.38 -26.24
N VAL A 1102 9.69 0.01 -27.50
CA VAL A 1102 10.49 -0.71 -28.49
C VAL A 1102 11.62 0.17 -28.97
N GLU A 1103 12.86 -0.31 -28.83
CA GLU A 1103 14.03 0.39 -29.33
C GLU A 1103 14.63 -0.35 -30.52
N MET A 1104 14.89 0.38 -31.59
CA MET A 1104 15.51 -0.16 -32.80
C MET A 1104 16.69 0.71 -33.22
N THR A 1105 17.75 0.08 -33.71
CA THR A 1105 18.88 0.79 -34.30
C THR A 1105 19.30 0.15 -35.62
N GLN A 1106 19.93 0.93 -36.49
CA GLN A 1106 20.46 0.44 -37.76
C GLN A 1106 21.72 1.18 -38.11
N ARG A 1107 22.69 0.44 -38.67
CA ARG A 1107 23.98 0.97 -39.07
C ARG A 1107 24.00 1.30 -40.56
N TRP A 1108 24.66 2.39 -40.91
CA TRP A 1108 24.94 2.80 -42.28
C TRP A 1108 26.43 3.06 -42.45
N LYS A 1109 27.00 2.54 -43.52
CA LYS A 1109 28.41 2.68 -43.89
C LYS A 1109 28.49 3.39 -45.24
N PRO A 1110 28.72 4.71 -45.29
CA PRO A 1110 28.93 5.43 -46.53
C PRO A 1110 30.21 4.96 -47.25
N ASP A 1111 30.18 4.94 -48.58
CA ASP A 1111 31.32 4.49 -49.40
C ASP A 1111 32.49 5.49 -49.32
N ASP A 1112 32.21 6.78 -49.14
CA ASP A 1112 33.17 7.89 -49.03
C ASP A 1112 33.64 8.17 -47.58
N GLY A 1113 33.00 7.58 -46.57
CA GLY A 1113 33.23 7.91 -45.15
C GLY A 1113 34.43 7.24 -44.48
N GLY A 1114 35.50 6.96 -45.22
CA GLY A 1114 36.74 6.39 -44.67
C GLY A 1114 36.59 5.01 -44.00
N GLY A 1115 35.56 4.24 -44.38
CA GLY A 1115 35.29 2.91 -43.82
C GLY A 1115 34.54 2.90 -42.47
N LYS A 1116 34.24 4.07 -41.90
CA LYS A 1116 33.51 4.22 -40.63
C LYS A 1116 32.01 3.99 -40.82
N SER A 1117 31.33 3.58 -39.75
CA SER A 1117 29.89 3.37 -39.73
C SER A 1117 29.18 4.29 -38.75
N PHE A 1118 27.99 4.72 -39.13
CA PHE A 1118 27.10 5.61 -38.38
C PHE A 1118 25.81 4.87 -38.03
N ARG A 1119 25.13 5.26 -36.95
CA ARG A 1119 23.88 4.61 -36.53
C ARG A 1119 22.70 5.58 -36.60
N GLY A 1120 21.55 5.07 -37.03
CA GLY A 1120 20.23 5.65 -36.79
C GLY A 1120 19.42 4.74 -35.88
N GLY A 1121 18.27 5.20 -35.43
CA GLY A 1121 17.40 4.42 -34.57
C GLY A 1121 16.09 5.11 -34.22
N CYS A 1122 15.16 4.36 -33.63
CA CYS A 1122 13.94 4.90 -33.08
C CYS A 1122 13.55 4.22 -31.77
N THR A 1123 12.97 4.99 -30.86
CA THR A 1123 12.24 4.52 -29.68
C THR A 1123 10.76 4.71 -29.97
N ILE A 1124 9.99 3.63 -29.84
CA ILE A 1124 8.56 3.59 -30.12
C ILE A 1124 7.84 3.31 -28.82
N ILE A 1125 6.86 4.14 -28.49
CA ILE A 1125 6.03 3.97 -27.30
C ILE A 1125 4.62 3.71 -27.77
N CYS A 1126 4.08 2.55 -27.37
CA CYS A 1126 2.75 2.10 -27.74
C CYS A 1126 1.94 1.86 -26.47
N ASP A 1127 0.68 2.25 -26.50
CA ASP A 1127 -0.26 1.86 -25.44
C ASP A 1127 -0.42 0.34 -25.44
N LEU A 1128 -0.23 -0.30 -24.27
CA LEU A 1128 -0.18 -1.76 -24.16
C LEU A 1128 -1.54 -2.41 -24.50
N ASP A 1129 -2.64 -1.71 -24.22
CA ASP A 1129 -3.98 -2.26 -24.33
C ASP A 1129 -4.56 -2.05 -25.74
N SER A 1130 -4.66 -0.79 -26.20
CA SER A 1130 -5.10 -0.45 -27.56
C SER A 1130 -4.10 -0.86 -28.63
N GLY A 1131 -2.79 -0.81 -28.34
CA GLY A 1131 -1.72 -1.02 -29.31
C GLY A 1131 -1.46 0.17 -30.21
N ASP A 1132 -2.01 1.32 -29.87
CA ASP A 1132 -1.83 2.54 -30.63
C ASP A 1132 -0.45 3.13 -30.32
N VAL A 1133 0.25 3.53 -31.38
CA VAL A 1133 1.56 4.17 -31.23
C VAL A 1133 1.37 5.60 -30.76
N ARG A 1134 1.79 5.88 -29.53
CA ARG A 1134 1.76 7.23 -28.94
C ARG A 1134 2.89 8.07 -29.50
N TYR A 1135 4.11 7.54 -29.55
CA TYR A 1135 5.31 8.29 -29.91
C TYR A 1135 6.27 7.46 -30.77
N VAL A 1136 6.90 8.12 -31.74
CA VAL A 1136 8.06 7.60 -32.49
C VAL A 1136 9.18 8.63 -32.40
N ILE A 1137 10.12 8.38 -31.50
CA ILE A 1137 11.26 9.24 -31.23
C ILE A 1137 12.43 8.71 -32.07
N ARG A 1138 12.73 9.37 -33.19
CA ARG A 1138 13.63 8.83 -34.22
C ARG A 1138 14.84 9.71 -34.51
N LYS A 1139 15.95 9.04 -34.78
CA LYS A 1139 17.18 9.58 -35.37
C LYS A 1139 17.41 8.90 -36.71
N ARG A 1140 17.13 9.61 -37.81
CA ARG A 1140 17.18 9.04 -39.17
C ARG A 1140 18.55 8.45 -39.50
N VAL A 1141 18.55 7.23 -40.05
CA VAL A 1141 19.74 6.55 -40.59
C VAL A 1141 20.31 7.36 -41.74
N GLY A 1142 21.63 7.56 -41.72
CA GLY A 1142 22.34 8.29 -42.77
C GLY A 1142 21.99 9.77 -42.89
N ASN A 1143 21.48 10.39 -41.82
CA ASN A 1143 21.38 11.84 -41.73
C ASN A 1143 22.78 12.47 -41.91
N THR A 1144 22.97 13.20 -43.00
CA THR A 1144 24.27 13.76 -43.40
C THR A 1144 24.79 14.82 -42.44
N ILE A 1145 23.93 15.66 -41.86
CA ILE A 1145 24.31 16.69 -40.88
C ILE A 1145 24.95 16.01 -39.67
N ARG A 1146 24.23 15.07 -39.06
CA ARG A 1146 24.71 14.33 -37.88
C ARG A 1146 25.94 13.49 -38.19
N THR A 1147 25.99 12.87 -39.37
CA THR A 1147 27.15 12.09 -39.81
C THR A 1147 28.41 12.98 -39.87
N ASN A 1148 28.27 14.22 -40.37
CA ASN A 1148 29.38 15.17 -40.42
C ASN A 1148 29.76 15.68 -39.02
N GLU A 1149 28.79 15.92 -38.14
CA GLU A 1149 29.03 16.29 -36.73
C GLU A 1149 29.78 15.19 -35.98
N GLU A 1150 29.34 13.93 -36.11
CA GLU A 1150 30.00 12.77 -35.50
C GLU A 1150 31.40 12.53 -36.11
N LEU A 1151 31.59 12.77 -37.41
CA LEU A 1151 32.91 12.73 -38.04
C LEU A 1151 33.85 13.82 -37.51
N GLY A 1152 33.36 15.05 -37.39
CA GLY A 1152 34.12 16.18 -36.83
C GLY A 1152 34.49 15.92 -35.37
N PHE A 1153 33.54 15.44 -34.58
CA PHE A 1153 33.76 15.07 -33.18
C PHE A 1153 34.80 13.95 -33.04
N ARG A 1154 34.66 12.85 -33.78
CA ARG A 1154 35.64 11.75 -33.76
C ARG A 1154 37.01 12.17 -34.29
N GLY A 1155 37.05 13.14 -35.22
CA GLY A 1155 38.28 13.75 -35.72
C GLY A 1155 39.00 14.54 -34.63
N ALA A 1156 38.30 15.46 -33.97
CA ALA A 1156 38.81 16.25 -32.85
C ALA A 1156 39.32 15.37 -31.71
N LEU A 1157 38.59 14.28 -31.41
CA LEU A 1157 38.96 13.34 -30.36
C LEU A 1157 40.21 12.51 -30.71
N ALA A 1158 40.47 12.26 -32.00
CA ALA A 1158 41.70 11.61 -32.47
C ALA A 1158 42.90 12.56 -32.52
N GLU A 1159 42.68 13.85 -32.81
CA GLU A 1159 43.74 14.88 -32.86
C GLU A 1159 44.18 15.36 -31.48
N ALA A 1160 43.30 15.36 -30.49
CA ALA A 1160 43.61 15.82 -29.13
C ALA A 1160 44.66 14.96 -28.39
N GLY A 1161 45.14 13.84 -28.97
CA GLY A 1161 46.03 12.87 -28.29
C GLY A 1161 45.37 12.16 -27.10
N ASP A 1162 44.17 12.61 -26.74
CA ASP A 1162 43.29 12.03 -25.76
C ASP A 1162 42.86 10.66 -26.25
N HIS A 1163 43.01 9.67 -25.40
CA HIS A 1163 43.16 8.27 -25.79
C HIS A 1163 41.87 7.60 -26.36
N GLY A 1164 40.85 8.35 -26.82
CA GLY A 1164 39.47 7.86 -26.93
C GLY A 1164 38.73 7.70 -28.25
N ALA A 1165 39.23 7.97 -29.44
CA ALA A 1165 40.26 7.21 -30.11
C ALA A 1165 39.87 5.72 -30.23
N GLY A 1166 40.48 4.90 -29.38
CA GLY A 1166 40.30 3.45 -29.33
C GLY A 1166 39.31 2.96 -28.26
N TYR A 1167 38.75 3.84 -27.43
CA TYR A 1167 38.03 3.47 -26.19
C TYR A 1167 36.64 2.86 -26.38
N PHE A 1168 36.01 3.11 -27.51
CA PHE A 1168 34.62 2.72 -27.76
C PHE A 1168 34.44 2.00 -29.10
N ASP A 1169 35.52 1.45 -29.64
CA ASP A 1169 35.47 0.64 -30.85
C ASP A 1169 34.79 -0.71 -30.52
N ASP A 1170 33.72 -1.06 -31.24
CA ASP A 1170 32.87 -2.26 -31.06
C ASP A 1170 33.67 -3.59 -31.14
N ALA A 1171 34.99 -3.54 -31.43
CA ALA A 1171 35.86 -4.65 -31.77
C ALA A 1171 37.03 -4.94 -30.79
N LYS A 1172 37.33 -4.09 -29.79
CA LYS A 1172 38.39 -4.35 -28.81
C LYS A 1172 37.93 -3.97 -27.40
N GLY A 1173 37.90 -4.95 -26.49
CA GLY A 1173 37.48 -4.76 -25.09
C GLY A 1173 38.36 -3.75 -24.35
N GLY A 1174 37.78 -2.60 -24.01
CA GLY A 1174 38.38 -1.58 -23.17
C GLY A 1174 37.49 -1.28 -21.96
N GLU A 1175 38.06 -0.63 -20.94
CA GLU A 1175 37.38 -0.18 -19.72
C GLU A 1175 37.13 1.34 -19.81
N PRO A 1176 36.07 1.80 -20.52
CA PRO A 1176 35.90 3.22 -20.86
C PRO A 1176 35.71 4.12 -19.63
N PHE A 1177 34.96 3.65 -18.63
CA PHE A 1177 34.70 4.39 -17.39
C PHE A 1177 35.95 4.51 -16.52
N ALA A 1178 36.78 3.46 -16.46
CA ALA A 1178 38.06 3.50 -15.73
C ALA A 1178 38.98 4.63 -16.19
N MET A 1179 38.96 4.91 -17.50
CA MET A 1179 39.82 5.93 -18.11
C MET A 1179 39.17 7.31 -18.13
N MET A 1180 37.84 7.38 -18.25
CA MET A 1180 37.09 8.63 -18.07
C MET A 1180 37.34 9.22 -16.68
N HIS A 1181 37.34 8.38 -15.64
CA HIS A 1181 37.61 8.81 -14.26
C HIS A 1181 39.11 9.03 -13.97
N ARG A 1182 40.02 8.58 -14.85
CA ARG A 1182 41.48 8.86 -14.76
C ARG A 1182 41.88 10.18 -15.41
N GLY A 1183 41.01 10.79 -16.21
CA GLY A 1183 41.24 12.12 -16.81
C GLY A 1183 41.11 13.28 -15.83
N LEU A 1184 41.04 12.99 -14.53
CA LEU A 1184 40.86 13.91 -13.41
C LEU A 1184 42.18 14.29 -12.75
#